data_AF-A0A7S4QI39-F1
#
_entry.id   AF-A0A7S4QI39-F1
#
_cell.length_a   1.000
_cell.length_b   1.000
_cell.length_c   1.000
_cell.angle_alpha   90.00
_cell.angle_beta   90.00
_cell.angle_gamma   90.00
#
_symmetry.space_group_name_H-M   'P 1'
#
loop_
_entity.id
_entity.type
_entity.pdbx_description
1 polymer ?
#
loop_
_entity_poly.entity_id
_entity_poly.type
_entity_poly.pdbx_seq_one_letter_code
_entity_poly.pdbx_strand_id
1 'polypeptide(L)'
;MDVESILSKRVTDREGRDWHISQHAQKRAESRFISFGEIRSVLGHGGDSKRPADNGAWEYKFAGVIVIVDSEEKRVLTVYPEPGYGIDLDKVVVTAKMMKSRKRESYFLRLNKQRWTSHTVAVIDQSGSMRAADIDKSVTRSDLVWLTLAVDLVKSNLESGERKPSDFLSVIFMKDDATVVIDRQPFDWILFNNLVDIMNTEKPSTGGNYIPALNQAGELLLYNRSRNCALTLLFLSDGKPSDHLRRGDKVHLYASNKEGWLAYMKSHMGQQIGELASLFGKRLNMCFYAIGPSATSDFSIMKHMADQAKEYECPVVYQPATLKAGALSTALRTMSTTTTNTMSTISDIPKGFEYRDMLKMKKSEVGSPVVTETWEVILQETIGSWQRRIVKSEWGSTGWTTVSPVFSDPNAVGVAWETRWFGEGTERLAKECREVGPDGQTFVGPPMVLKASITVNNSVDVDSKEFHKRFCKSQGKAQSFASKFNEAILKLPFNLPTIEFLPCWVYMVQLASGERKAYLVEPSLNVNQYKKFNDNQGNVYTSRAVPLVRQTRQKPTFGLGTLLEVIEESDEESEESNIESAINKEREQATEEEVDQSDILQAFSCWTYKVASRHRYLVCDLQGTYVDNLLVRGEYRLTDPVIHTIDTAQEEIRKRSQSDTRERFGRTDRGQQGIDDFFSTHKCSRLCRMLGGRRLRSPDESFSAHFDTADRTIS
;
A
#
# COMPACT_ATOMS: atom_id res chain seq x y z
N MET A 1 25.17 -19.28 59.03
CA MET A 1 25.10 -17.86 58.67
C MET A 1 24.88 -17.80 57.17
N ASP A 2 23.69 -17.36 56.79
CA ASP A 2 23.14 -17.54 55.45
C ASP A 2 23.74 -16.52 54.46
N VAL A 3 24.17 -17.00 53.29
CA VAL A 3 24.89 -16.21 52.28
C VAL A 3 23.97 -15.14 51.66
N GLU A 4 22.65 -15.23 51.87
CA GLU A 4 21.68 -14.18 51.49
C GLU A 4 21.85 -12.85 52.25
N SER A 5 22.49 -12.83 53.44
CA SER A 5 22.47 -11.63 54.30
C SER A 5 23.39 -10.49 53.82
N ILE A 6 24.35 -10.76 52.94
CA ILE A 6 25.45 -9.82 52.61
C ILE A 6 25.10 -8.88 51.43
N LEU A 7 23.98 -9.10 50.72
CA LEU A 7 23.59 -8.27 49.55
C LEU A 7 22.15 -7.71 49.61
N SER A 8 21.44 -7.84 50.74
CA SER A 8 20.08 -7.30 50.86
C SER A 8 20.11 -5.80 51.17
N LYS A 9 19.60 -4.96 50.26
CA LYS A 9 19.38 -3.52 50.52
C LYS A 9 18.22 -3.37 51.51
N ARG A 10 18.38 -2.51 52.51
CA ARG A 10 17.32 -2.14 53.45
C ARG A 10 16.68 -0.81 53.06
N VAL A 11 15.38 -0.69 53.29
CA VAL A 11 14.66 0.58 53.21
C VAL A 11 13.89 0.77 54.50
N THR A 12 14.23 1.83 55.24
CA THR A 12 13.44 2.28 56.38
C THR A 12 12.27 3.12 55.88
N ASP A 13 11.04 2.81 56.30
CA ASP A 13 9.87 3.64 55.98
C ASP A 13 9.80 4.90 56.87
N ARG A 14 8.76 5.73 56.68
CA ARG A 14 8.58 6.96 57.46
C ARG A 14 8.19 6.70 58.93
N GLU A 15 7.67 5.52 59.24
CA GLU A 15 7.31 5.10 60.61
C GLU A 15 8.52 4.48 61.34
N GLY A 16 9.68 4.42 60.68
CA GLY A 16 10.90 3.86 61.25
C GLY A 16 10.98 2.34 61.15
N ARG A 17 10.10 1.68 60.40
CA ARG A 17 10.17 0.23 60.18
C ARG A 17 11.21 -0.08 59.11
N ASP A 18 12.07 -1.06 59.41
CA ASP A 18 13.12 -1.52 58.53
C ASP A 18 12.62 -2.67 57.65
N TRP A 19 12.65 -2.46 56.33
CA TRP A 19 12.22 -3.43 55.35
C TRP A 19 13.42 -4.03 54.60
N HIS A 20 13.48 -5.36 54.54
CA HIS A 20 14.47 -6.07 53.73
C HIS A 20 13.98 -6.21 52.29
N ILE A 21 14.75 -5.74 51.31
CA ILE A 21 14.39 -5.88 49.90
C ILE A 21 15.05 -7.12 49.31
N SER A 22 14.23 -8.11 48.93
CA SER A 22 14.72 -9.33 48.28
C SER A 22 15.46 -9.02 46.98
N GLN A 23 16.40 -9.90 46.58
CA GLN A 23 17.10 -9.73 45.29
C GLN A 23 16.13 -9.70 44.10
N HIS A 24 15.02 -10.45 44.18
CA HIS A 24 13.97 -10.39 43.16
C HIS A 24 13.34 -9.00 43.08
N ALA A 25 12.93 -8.44 44.21
CA ALA A 25 12.38 -7.08 44.28
C ALA A 25 13.37 -6.02 43.79
N GLN A 26 14.66 -6.14 44.13
CA GLN A 26 15.70 -5.21 43.63
C GLN A 26 15.80 -5.26 42.09
N LYS A 27 15.91 -6.46 41.51
CA LYS A 27 15.94 -6.63 40.05
C LYS A 27 14.67 -6.12 39.38
N ARG A 28 13.50 -6.30 40.02
CA ARG A 28 12.22 -5.76 39.53
C ARG A 28 12.16 -4.24 39.60
N ALA A 29 12.64 -3.63 40.69
CA ALA A 29 12.71 -2.19 40.85
C ALA A 29 13.62 -1.56 39.78
N GLU A 30 14.81 -2.12 39.60
CA GLU A 30 15.78 -1.66 38.59
C GLU A 30 15.24 -1.81 37.16
N SER A 31 14.69 -2.98 36.81
CA SER A 31 14.10 -3.21 35.48
C SER A 31 12.84 -2.39 35.19
N ARG A 32 12.23 -1.78 36.21
CA ARG A 32 11.01 -0.96 36.11
C ARG A 32 11.26 0.50 36.51
N PHE A 33 12.52 0.90 36.66
CA PHE A 33 12.96 2.23 37.12
C PHE A 33 12.17 2.77 38.32
N ILE A 34 11.75 1.88 39.23
CA ILE A 34 11.14 2.27 40.50
C ILE A 34 12.27 2.53 41.48
N SER A 35 12.38 3.77 41.93
CA SER A 35 13.37 4.18 42.92
C SER A 35 13.04 3.62 44.30
N PHE A 36 14.09 3.43 45.12
CA PHE A 36 13.89 3.07 46.52
C PHE A 36 13.12 4.14 47.32
N GLY A 37 13.14 5.40 46.87
CA GLY A 37 12.32 6.47 47.44
C GLY A 37 10.83 6.26 47.20
N GLU A 38 10.44 5.73 46.04
CA GLU A 38 9.05 5.38 45.75
C GLU A 38 8.62 4.14 46.54
N ILE A 39 9.46 3.11 46.64
CA ILE A 39 9.19 1.94 47.50
C ILE A 39 8.97 2.38 48.95
N ARG A 40 9.85 3.27 49.47
CA ARG A 40 9.71 3.86 50.80
C ARG A 40 8.38 4.61 50.96
N SER A 41 7.98 5.36 49.93
CA SER A 41 6.74 6.13 49.95
C SER A 41 5.52 5.20 49.98
N VAL A 42 5.55 4.07 49.25
CA VAL A 42 4.50 3.05 49.29
C VAL A 42 4.38 2.39 50.66
N LEU A 43 5.50 2.01 51.27
CA LEU A 43 5.47 1.38 52.59
C LEU A 43 5.04 2.36 53.69
N GLY A 44 5.35 3.66 53.54
CA GLY A 44 4.99 4.69 54.51
C GLY A 44 3.59 5.30 54.33
N HIS A 45 3.03 5.31 53.12
CA HIS A 45 1.74 5.95 52.83
C HIS A 45 0.68 5.01 52.24
N GLY A 46 1.08 3.82 51.78
CA GLY A 46 0.17 2.84 51.20
C GLY A 46 -0.63 2.03 52.22
N GLY A 47 -0.48 2.29 53.52
CA GLY A 47 -1.17 1.55 54.59
C GLY A 47 -2.70 1.54 54.44
N ASP A 48 -3.29 2.64 53.99
CA ASP A 48 -4.74 2.76 53.75
C ASP A 48 -5.23 1.91 52.56
N SER A 49 -4.31 1.46 51.70
CA SER A 49 -4.60 0.63 50.52
C SER A 49 -4.20 -0.83 50.70
N LYS A 50 -3.75 -1.21 51.91
CA LYS A 50 -3.21 -2.54 52.22
C LYS A 50 -4.26 -3.62 52.00
N ARG A 51 -3.91 -4.67 51.24
CA ARG A 51 -4.80 -5.81 50.95
C ARG A 51 -4.04 -7.14 51.00
N PRO A 52 -4.71 -8.25 51.35
CA PRO A 52 -4.09 -9.57 51.25
C PRO A 52 -3.87 -9.94 49.78
N ALA A 53 -2.69 -10.49 49.47
CA ALA A 53 -2.36 -11.07 48.18
C ALA A 53 -2.65 -12.58 48.17
N ASP A 54 -2.79 -13.17 46.97
CA ASP A 54 -3.25 -14.55 46.76
C ASP A 54 -2.37 -15.63 47.44
N ASN A 55 -1.13 -15.31 47.78
CA ASN A 55 -0.16 -16.21 48.42
C ASN A 55 -0.01 -15.99 49.93
N GLY A 56 -0.92 -15.25 50.58
CA GLY A 56 -0.84 -14.91 52.01
C GLY A 56 0.12 -13.77 52.34
N ALA A 57 0.70 -13.13 51.31
CA ALA A 57 1.49 -11.90 51.43
C ALA A 57 0.58 -10.66 51.55
N TRP A 58 1.18 -9.49 51.80
CA TRP A 58 0.47 -8.21 51.82
C TRP A 58 0.84 -7.35 50.62
N GLU A 59 -0.16 -6.75 50.00
CA GLU A 59 -0.02 -5.76 48.93
C GLU A 59 -0.21 -4.35 49.50
N TYR A 60 0.77 -3.47 49.22
CA TYR A 60 0.74 -2.04 49.51
C TYR A 60 0.73 -1.26 48.20
N LYS A 61 -0.08 -0.19 48.12
CA LYS A 61 -0.19 0.64 46.92
C LYS A 61 -0.10 2.14 47.26
N PHE A 62 0.73 2.87 46.54
CA PHE A 62 0.77 4.33 46.67
C PHE A 62 1.35 4.97 45.42
N ALA A 63 0.76 6.10 44.98
CA ALA A 63 1.22 6.87 43.84
C ALA A 63 1.47 6.03 42.57
N GLY A 64 0.64 5.01 42.32
CA GLY A 64 0.77 4.13 41.16
C GLY A 64 1.91 3.11 41.23
N VAL A 65 2.54 2.91 42.39
CA VAL A 65 3.48 1.80 42.64
C VAL A 65 2.85 0.81 43.60
N ILE A 66 2.99 -0.49 43.28
CA ILE A 66 2.56 -1.60 44.10
C ILE A 66 3.78 -2.35 44.65
N VAL A 67 3.75 -2.64 45.95
CA VAL A 67 4.79 -3.36 46.67
C VAL A 67 4.16 -4.56 47.35
N ILE A 68 4.68 -5.76 47.08
CA ILE A 68 4.27 -7.00 47.78
C ILE A 68 5.30 -7.29 48.86
N VAL A 69 4.84 -7.45 50.09
CA VAL A 69 5.65 -7.81 51.25
C VAL A 69 5.18 -9.13 51.82
N ASP A 70 6.08 -9.87 52.47
CA ASP A 70 5.75 -11.14 53.11
C ASP A 70 4.66 -11.02 54.19
N SER A 71 4.15 -12.16 54.63
CA SER A 71 3.08 -12.26 55.63
C SER A 71 3.46 -11.63 56.98
N GLU A 72 4.76 -11.56 57.28
CA GLU A 72 5.31 -10.93 58.49
C GLU A 72 5.58 -9.43 58.33
N GLU A 73 5.43 -8.87 57.13
CA GLU A 73 5.69 -7.46 56.81
C GLU A 73 7.11 -7.01 57.17
N LYS A 74 8.09 -7.84 56.84
CA LYS A 74 9.51 -7.57 57.05
C LYS A 74 10.31 -7.58 55.77
N ARG A 75 9.83 -8.28 54.73
CA ARG A 75 10.55 -8.47 53.47
C ARG A 75 9.71 -8.04 52.28
N VAL A 76 10.24 -7.14 51.46
CA VAL A 76 9.69 -6.81 50.14
C VAL A 76 10.02 -7.95 49.17
N LEU A 77 8.98 -8.65 48.71
CA LEU A 77 9.07 -9.79 47.81
C LEU A 77 9.15 -9.37 46.35
N THR A 78 8.36 -8.38 45.94
CA THR A 78 8.37 -7.83 44.57
C THR A 78 7.77 -6.43 44.52
N VAL A 79 8.03 -5.70 43.43
CA VAL A 79 7.49 -4.34 43.20
C VAL A 79 7.06 -4.21 41.74
N TYR A 80 5.97 -3.51 41.44
CA TYR A 80 5.52 -3.27 40.08
C TYR A 80 4.67 -1.99 39.97
N PRO A 81 4.68 -1.30 38.80
CA PRO A 81 3.84 -0.13 38.59
C PRO A 81 2.39 -0.52 38.29
N GLU A 82 1.48 0.41 38.53
CA GLU A 82 0.11 0.37 38.03
C GLU A 82 0.01 0.73 36.54
N PRO A 83 -1.07 0.34 35.85
CA PRO A 83 -1.37 0.86 34.51
C PRO A 83 -1.37 2.39 34.49
N GLY A 84 -0.82 2.96 33.43
CA GLY A 84 -0.66 4.42 33.29
C GLY A 84 0.39 5.05 34.21
N TYR A 85 1.18 4.27 34.97
CA TYR A 85 2.22 4.81 35.83
C TYR A 85 3.24 5.67 35.05
N GLY A 86 3.47 6.90 35.52
CA GLY A 86 4.37 7.85 34.86
C GLY A 86 3.82 8.50 33.59
N ILE A 87 2.55 8.23 33.23
CA ILE A 87 1.85 8.83 32.09
C ILE A 87 0.67 9.63 32.63
N ASP A 88 0.79 10.95 32.59
CA ASP A 88 -0.30 11.85 32.94
C ASP A 88 -1.00 12.32 31.66
N LEU A 89 -2.17 11.74 31.38
CA LEU A 89 -2.99 12.12 30.22
C LEU A 89 -4.35 12.63 30.70
N ASP A 90 -4.51 13.95 30.71
CA ASP A 90 -5.73 14.61 31.14
C ASP A 90 -6.91 14.30 30.22
N LYS A 91 -8.04 13.97 30.84
CA LYS A 91 -9.32 13.92 30.13
C LYS A 91 -9.75 15.31 29.70
N VAL A 92 -10.39 15.37 28.53
CA VAL A 92 -11.03 16.60 28.06
C VAL A 92 -12.35 16.81 28.80
N VAL A 93 -12.65 18.06 29.18
CA VAL A 93 -13.93 18.42 29.80
C VAL A 93 -15.06 18.21 28.79
N VAL A 94 -15.93 17.23 29.05
CA VAL A 94 -17.08 16.93 28.19
C VAL A 94 -18.26 17.80 28.57
N THR A 95 -18.62 18.73 27.69
CA THR A 95 -19.81 19.59 27.90
C THR A 95 -21.12 18.87 27.57
N ALA A 96 -22.24 19.33 28.13
CA ALA A 96 -23.57 18.83 27.80
C ALA A 96 -23.89 18.94 26.29
N LYS A 97 -23.36 19.97 25.63
CA LYS A 97 -23.49 20.16 24.18
C LYS A 97 -22.80 19.04 23.40
N MET A 98 -21.59 18.64 23.81
CA MET A 98 -20.85 17.54 23.18
C MET A 98 -21.61 16.22 23.33
N MET A 99 -22.12 15.92 24.53
CA MET A 99 -22.94 14.72 24.76
C MET A 99 -24.20 14.69 23.89
N LYS A 100 -24.92 15.81 23.80
CA LYS A 100 -26.12 15.91 22.96
C LYS A 100 -25.78 15.73 21.47
N SER A 101 -24.68 16.34 21.02
CA SER A 101 -24.18 16.19 19.65
C SER A 101 -23.83 14.75 19.33
N ARG A 102 -23.04 14.08 20.19
CA ARG A 102 -22.67 12.67 20.03
C ARG A 102 -23.89 11.76 19.97
N LYS A 103 -24.86 11.93 20.87
CA LYS A 103 -26.08 11.11 20.88
C LYS A 103 -26.86 11.26 19.58
N ARG A 104 -27.05 12.49 19.10
CA ARG A 104 -27.75 12.78 17.85
C ARG A 104 -27.04 12.17 16.65
N GLU A 105 -25.74 12.40 16.54
CA GLU A 105 -24.94 11.95 15.39
C GLU A 105 -24.82 10.42 15.37
N SER A 106 -24.53 9.81 16.52
CA SER A 106 -24.45 8.34 16.65
C SER A 106 -25.77 7.66 16.28
N TYR A 107 -26.91 8.22 16.72
CA TYR A 107 -28.22 7.69 16.36
C TYR A 107 -28.46 7.75 14.85
N PHE A 108 -28.20 8.92 14.26
CA PHE A 108 -28.42 9.14 12.84
C PHE A 108 -27.50 8.28 11.96
N LEU A 109 -26.22 8.17 12.29
CA LEU A 109 -25.25 7.36 11.54
C LEU A 109 -25.45 5.86 11.72
N ARG A 110 -26.01 5.40 12.85
CA ARG A 110 -26.40 3.99 13.03
C ARG A 110 -27.58 3.61 12.13
N LEU A 111 -28.52 4.54 11.92
CA LEU A 111 -29.64 4.35 10.99
C LEU A 111 -29.21 4.45 9.52
N ASN A 112 -28.22 5.29 9.22
CA ASN A 112 -27.74 5.52 7.86
C ASN A 112 -26.23 5.19 7.72
N LYS A 113 -25.93 3.90 7.62
CA LYS A 113 -24.56 3.38 7.48
C LYS A 113 -23.83 3.86 6.21
N GLN A 114 -24.56 4.29 5.18
CA GLN A 114 -23.97 4.83 3.94
C GLN A 114 -23.21 6.13 4.16
N ARG A 115 -23.46 6.83 5.28
CA ARG A 115 -22.77 8.08 5.64
C ARG A 115 -21.47 7.88 6.41
N TRP A 116 -21.11 6.65 6.72
CA TRP A 116 -19.82 6.38 7.35
C TRP A 116 -18.72 6.61 6.32
N THR A 117 -17.73 7.40 6.70
CA THR A 117 -16.58 7.71 5.85
C THR A 117 -15.45 6.71 6.06
N SER A 118 -15.28 6.26 7.30
CA SER A 118 -14.36 5.15 7.61
C SER A 118 -14.75 4.36 8.85
N HIS A 119 -14.19 3.15 8.96
CA HIS A 119 -14.28 2.30 10.14
C HIS A 119 -12.93 1.63 10.41
N THR A 120 -12.31 2.00 11.53
CA THR A 120 -11.10 1.37 12.06
C THR A 120 -11.49 0.32 13.09
N VAL A 121 -11.04 -0.92 12.90
CA VAL A 121 -11.15 -2.02 13.84
C VAL A 121 -9.76 -2.32 14.38
N ALA A 122 -9.53 -1.96 15.65
CA ALA A 122 -8.26 -2.21 16.34
C ALA A 122 -8.35 -3.50 17.17
N VAL A 123 -7.50 -4.47 16.85
CA VAL A 123 -7.27 -5.68 17.65
C VAL A 123 -6.01 -5.43 18.48
N ILE A 124 -6.18 -5.39 19.80
CA ILE A 124 -5.11 -5.05 20.73
C ILE A 124 -4.83 -6.26 21.61
N ASP A 125 -3.60 -6.73 21.54
CA ASP A 125 -3.06 -7.70 22.47
C ASP A 125 -3.11 -7.18 23.90
N GLN A 126 -3.78 -7.94 24.75
CA GLN A 126 -3.87 -7.73 26.19
C GLN A 126 -3.45 -9.01 26.92
N SER A 127 -2.49 -9.75 26.36
CA SER A 127 -1.85 -10.91 26.98
C SER A 127 -0.86 -10.51 28.08
N GLY A 128 -0.42 -11.49 28.88
CA GLY A 128 0.39 -11.22 30.06
C GLY A 128 1.77 -10.61 29.76
N SER A 129 2.30 -10.85 28.58
CA SER A 129 3.58 -10.30 28.10
C SER A 129 3.50 -8.80 27.84
N MET A 130 2.31 -8.26 27.55
CA MET A 130 2.08 -6.82 27.36
C MET A 130 2.29 -5.99 28.64
N ARG A 131 2.45 -6.64 29.82
CA ARG A 131 2.85 -6.00 31.08
C ARG A 131 4.35 -5.74 31.19
N ALA A 132 5.15 -6.18 30.21
CA ALA A 132 6.56 -5.87 30.20
C ALA A 132 6.76 -4.35 30.13
N ALA A 133 7.54 -3.83 31.09
CA ALA A 133 7.90 -2.42 31.23
C ALA A 133 9.28 -2.17 30.59
N ASP A 134 9.45 -2.65 29.35
CA ASP A 134 10.71 -2.63 28.62
C ASP A 134 10.75 -1.56 27.51
N ILE A 135 9.79 -0.64 27.53
CA ILE A 135 9.78 0.57 26.72
C ILE A 135 10.43 1.70 27.53
N ASP A 136 10.96 2.71 26.84
CA ASP A 136 11.56 3.91 27.43
C ASP A 136 10.74 4.41 28.65
N LYS A 137 11.44 4.66 29.77
CA LYS A 137 10.87 5.14 31.04
C LYS A 137 9.90 4.17 31.75
N SER A 138 10.09 2.85 31.60
CA SER A 138 9.29 1.82 32.30
C SER A 138 7.82 1.76 31.92
N VAL A 139 7.46 2.36 30.80
CA VAL A 139 6.11 2.28 30.27
C VAL A 139 5.83 0.84 29.88
N THR A 140 4.64 0.31 30.23
CA THR A 140 4.29 -1.03 29.75
C THR A 140 3.96 -1.01 28.26
N ARG A 141 4.12 -2.14 27.58
CA ARG A 141 3.72 -2.26 26.16
C ARG A 141 2.25 -1.91 25.95
N SER A 142 1.38 -2.32 26.87
CA SER A 142 -0.04 -1.96 26.86
C SER A 142 -0.25 -0.45 27.00
N ASP A 143 0.41 0.20 27.96
CA ASP A 143 0.28 1.64 28.17
C ASP A 143 0.71 2.43 26.93
N LEU A 144 1.79 2.02 26.27
CA LEU A 144 2.24 2.65 25.04
C LEU A 144 1.17 2.55 23.93
N VAL A 145 0.52 1.40 23.78
CA VAL A 145 -0.57 1.22 22.81
C VAL A 145 -1.71 2.18 23.10
N TRP A 146 -2.18 2.23 24.34
CA TRP A 146 -3.30 3.10 24.70
C TRP A 146 -2.97 4.57 24.56
N LEU A 147 -1.78 4.99 24.98
CA LEU A 147 -1.29 6.36 24.83
C LEU A 147 -1.27 6.78 23.36
N THR A 148 -0.71 5.94 22.48
CA THR A 148 -0.61 6.25 21.05
C THR A 148 -1.98 6.21 20.35
N LEU A 149 -2.90 5.34 20.75
CA LEU A 149 -4.28 5.37 20.26
C LEU A 149 -5.03 6.63 20.70
N ALA A 150 -4.91 7.02 21.97
CA ALA A 150 -5.57 8.22 22.47
C ALA A 150 -4.98 9.49 21.81
N VAL A 151 -3.67 9.61 21.78
CA VAL A 151 -2.99 10.84 21.33
C VAL A 151 -2.87 10.92 19.80
N ASP A 152 -2.27 9.93 19.15
CA ASP A 152 -1.97 10.01 17.72
C ASP A 152 -3.17 9.63 16.87
N LEU A 153 -3.92 8.58 17.24
CA LEU A 153 -5.07 8.16 16.43
C LEU A 153 -6.28 9.06 16.65
N VAL A 154 -6.60 9.45 17.89
CA VAL A 154 -7.82 10.24 18.17
C VAL A 154 -7.52 11.74 18.31
N LYS A 155 -6.76 12.16 19.33
CA LYS A 155 -6.58 13.60 19.64
C LYS A 155 -5.98 14.39 18.48
N SER A 156 -4.82 13.97 17.94
CA SER A 156 -4.14 14.68 16.85
C SER A 156 -5.03 14.82 15.62
N ASN A 157 -5.78 13.78 15.29
CA ASN A 157 -6.67 13.74 14.12
C ASN A 157 -7.96 14.56 14.32
N LEU A 158 -8.42 14.73 15.56
CA LEU A 158 -9.53 15.64 15.88
C LEU A 158 -9.08 17.10 15.84
N GLU A 159 -7.88 17.39 16.35
CA GLU A 159 -7.29 18.74 16.35
C GLU A 159 -6.97 19.22 14.94
N SER A 160 -6.47 18.34 14.06
CA SER A 160 -6.22 18.66 12.65
C SER A 160 -7.50 18.71 11.80
N GLY A 161 -8.61 18.16 12.29
CA GLY A 161 -9.85 18.03 11.53
C GLY A 161 -9.81 16.95 10.44
N GLU A 162 -8.78 16.10 10.44
CA GLU A 162 -8.65 14.95 9.53
C GLU A 162 -9.72 13.87 9.78
N ARG A 163 -10.18 13.74 11.02
CA ARG A 163 -11.27 12.81 11.39
C ARG A 163 -12.54 13.54 11.79
N LYS A 164 -13.67 12.96 11.41
CA LYS A 164 -15.01 13.49 11.61
C LYS A 164 -15.86 12.51 12.42
N PRO A 165 -17.00 12.94 12.97
CA PRO A 165 -17.95 12.04 13.64
C PRO A 165 -18.51 10.91 12.75
N SER A 166 -18.34 10.99 11.42
CA SER A 166 -18.67 9.93 10.46
C SER A 166 -17.62 8.82 10.36
N ASP A 167 -16.46 9.02 10.99
CA ASP A 167 -15.42 8.00 11.15
C ASP A 167 -15.66 7.25 12.46
N PHE A 168 -15.49 5.93 12.43
CA PHE A 168 -15.79 5.05 13.57
C PHE A 168 -14.57 4.26 14.00
N LEU A 169 -14.42 4.08 15.33
CA LEU A 169 -13.46 3.17 15.94
C LEU A 169 -14.21 2.03 16.62
N SER A 170 -13.70 0.81 16.43
CA SER A 170 -14.01 -0.33 17.28
C SER A 170 -12.72 -0.92 17.81
N VAL A 171 -12.74 -1.39 19.06
CA VAL A 171 -11.55 -1.93 19.72
C VAL A 171 -11.90 -3.29 20.32
N ILE A 172 -11.08 -4.28 19.99
CA ILE A 172 -11.15 -5.65 20.47
C ILE A 172 -9.96 -5.89 21.39
N PHE A 173 -10.24 -6.37 22.60
CA PHE A 173 -9.24 -6.99 23.44
C PHE A 173 -9.00 -8.42 22.98
N MET A 174 -7.74 -8.70 22.68
CA MET A 174 -7.24 -10.04 22.44
C MET A 174 -6.64 -10.57 23.75
N LYS A 175 -7.41 -11.41 24.46
CA LYS A 175 -7.04 -12.07 25.72
C LYS A 175 -7.12 -13.60 25.52
N ASP A 176 -7.57 -14.35 26.54
CA ASP A 176 -7.96 -15.76 26.40
C ASP A 176 -9.19 -15.94 25.47
N ASP A 177 -9.98 -14.88 25.32
CA ASP A 177 -11.04 -14.75 24.33
C ASP A 177 -10.98 -13.34 23.70
N ALA A 178 -11.87 -13.04 22.75
CA ALA A 178 -12.01 -11.74 22.14
C ALA A 178 -13.19 -10.97 22.73
N THR A 179 -12.96 -9.72 23.16
CA THR A 179 -14.02 -8.85 23.70
C THR A 179 -14.01 -7.49 23.02
N VAL A 180 -15.14 -7.07 22.47
CA VAL A 180 -15.31 -5.72 21.92
C VAL A 180 -15.51 -4.73 23.06
N VAL A 181 -14.50 -3.92 23.36
CA VAL A 181 -14.54 -2.93 24.45
C VAL A 181 -14.97 -1.54 24.00
N ILE A 182 -14.75 -1.23 22.73
CA ILE A 182 -15.30 -0.05 22.07
C ILE A 182 -16.06 -0.57 20.87
N ASP A 183 -17.38 -0.41 20.89
CA ASP A 183 -18.25 -0.83 19.80
C ASP A 183 -18.69 0.36 18.95
N ARG A 184 -18.08 0.49 17.76
CA ARG A 184 -18.46 1.44 16.70
C ARG A 184 -18.78 2.82 17.27
N GLN A 185 -17.81 3.41 17.97
CA GLN A 185 -17.93 4.75 18.51
C GLN A 185 -17.38 5.77 17.51
N PRO A 186 -18.07 6.91 17.32
CA PRO A 186 -17.59 7.96 16.42
C PRO A 186 -16.32 8.61 16.96
N PHE A 187 -15.47 9.10 16.07
CA PHE A 187 -14.32 9.93 16.45
C PHE A 187 -14.81 11.26 17.05
N ASP A 188 -14.61 11.41 18.36
CA ASP A 188 -14.87 12.62 19.13
C ASP A 188 -14.07 12.63 20.45
N TRP A 189 -14.17 13.72 21.20
CA TRP A 189 -13.49 13.87 22.49
C TRP A 189 -14.01 12.92 23.60
N ILE A 190 -15.19 12.33 23.42
CA ILE A 190 -15.72 11.34 24.35
C ILE A 190 -15.06 9.98 24.08
N LEU A 191 -14.80 9.64 22.82
CA LEU A 191 -13.97 8.50 22.46
C LEU A 191 -12.55 8.65 23.01
N PHE A 192 -11.95 9.84 22.92
CA PHE A 192 -10.66 10.13 23.54
C PHE A 192 -10.68 9.81 25.04
N ASN A 193 -11.64 10.35 25.79
CA ASN A 193 -11.75 10.08 27.22
C ASN A 193 -11.98 8.60 27.54
N ASN A 194 -12.74 7.87 26.71
CA ASN A 194 -12.93 6.43 26.88
C ASN A 194 -11.62 5.65 26.72
N LEU A 195 -10.75 6.06 25.79
CA LEU A 195 -9.42 5.44 25.65
C LEU A 195 -8.52 5.74 26.86
N VAL A 196 -8.56 6.97 27.39
CA VAL A 196 -7.87 7.34 28.64
C VAL A 196 -8.39 6.50 29.81
N ASP A 197 -9.71 6.30 29.90
CA ASP A 197 -10.31 5.44 30.91
C ASP A 197 -9.83 4.00 30.83
N ILE A 198 -9.80 3.42 29.63
CA ILE A 198 -9.30 2.07 29.41
C ILE A 198 -7.83 1.96 29.83
N MET A 199 -6.98 2.91 29.42
CA MET A 199 -5.55 2.95 29.80
C MET A 199 -5.36 2.86 31.32
N ASN A 200 -6.19 3.58 32.07
CA ASN A 200 -6.07 3.69 33.53
C ASN A 200 -6.73 2.54 34.30
N THR A 201 -7.63 1.77 33.67
CA THR A 201 -8.46 0.78 34.37
C THR A 201 -8.16 -0.66 33.95
N GLU A 202 -7.80 -0.89 32.70
CA GLU A 202 -7.65 -2.22 32.13
C GLU A 202 -6.23 -2.75 32.25
N LYS A 203 -6.11 -4.03 32.59
CA LYS A 203 -4.83 -4.73 32.75
C LYS A 203 -4.70 -5.86 31.73
N PRO A 204 -3.51 -6.07 31.16
CA PRO A 204 -3.27 -7.28 30.39
C PRO A 204 -3.40 -8.52 31.29
N SER A 205 -3.87 -9.61 30.70
CA SER A 205 -4.30 -10.85 31.35
C SER A 205 -3.36 -12.03 31.01
N THR A 206 -3.84 -13.24 30.72
CA THR A 206 -3.00 -14.43 30.51
C THR A 206 -2.68 -14.67 29.03
N GLY A 207 -3.66 -15.07 28.22
CA GLY A 207 -3.46 -15.38 26.80
C GLY A 207 -3.66 -14.21 25.86
N GLY A 208 -3.25 -14.40 24.59
CA GLY A 208 -3.52 -13.53 23.45
C GLY A 208 -3.94 -14.37 22.24
N ASN A 209 -5.22 -14.69 22.14
CA ASN A 209 -5.77 -15.58 21.11
C ASN A 209 -6.20 -14.83 19.86
N TYR A 210 -5.52 -15.09 18.75
CA TYR A 210 -5.70 -14.41 17.47
C TYR A 210 -6.99 -14.84 16.78
N ILE A 211 -7.35 -16.13 16.81
CA ILE A 211 -8.51 -16.67 16.07
C ILE A 211 -9.81 -15.97 16.49
N PRO A 212 -10.20 -15.96 17.78
CA PRO A 212 -11.43 -15.29 18.19
C PRO A 212 -11.38 -13.79 17.90
N ALA A 213 -10.21 -13.17 18.03
CA ALA A 213 -10.04 -11.73 17.80
C ALA A 213 -10.22 -11.36 16.31
N LEU A 214 -9.66 -12.15 15.39
CA LEU A 214 -9.84 -11.95 13.95
C LEU A 214 -11.27 -12.25 13.50
N ASN A 215 -11.94 -13.25 14.09
CA ASN A 215 -13.35 -13.51 13.82
C ASN A 215 -14.21 -12.29 14.19
N GLN A 216 -14.04 -11.76 15.40
CA GLN A 216 -14.74 -10.55 15.84
C GLN A 216 -14.39 -9.34 14.96
N ALA A 217 -13.13 -9.21 14.55
CA ALA A 217 -12.72 -8.13 13.66
C ALA A 217 -13.43 -8.24 12.29
N GLY A 218 -13.54 -9.44 11.74
CA GLY A 218 -14.28 -9.71 10.51
C GLY A 218 -15.75 -9.35 10.62
N GLU A 219 -16.42 -9.73 11.71
CA GLU A 219 -17.83 -9.36 11.95
C GLU A 219 -18.03 -7.84 12.02
N LEU A 220 -17.12 -7.14 12.69
CA LEU A 220 -17.15 -5.67 12.77
C LEU A 220 -16.93 -5.01 11.41
N LEU A 221 -15.96 -5.47 10.62
CA LEU A 221 -15.70 -4.95 9.27
C LEU A 221 -16.89 -5.21 8.32
N LEU A 222 -17.53 -6.37 8.44
CA LEU A 222 -18.72 -6.73 7.65
C LEU A 222 -20.00 -6.02 8.09
N TYR A 223 -20.00 -5.35 9.24
CA TYR A 223 -21.18 -4.67 9.78
C TYR A 223 -21.66 -3.53 8.90
N ASN A 224 -20.71 -2.78 8.30
CA ASN A 224 -21.01 -1.74 7.33
C ASN A 224 -20.65 -2.19 5.92
N ARG A 225 -21.64 -2.74 5.23
CA ARG A 225 -21.51 -3.13 3.82
C ARG A 225 -21.60 -1.96 2.84
N SER A 226 -21.67 -0.71 3.33
CA SER A 226 -21.59 0.47 2.47
C SER A 226 -20.33 0.37 1.64
N ARG A 227 -20.48 0.50 0.32
CA ARG A 227 -19.36 0.43 -0.61
C ARG A 227 -18.50 1.71 -0.59
N ASN A 228 -18.99 2.74 0.09
CA ASN A 228 -18.33 4.05 0.22
C ASN A 228 -17.68 4.28 1.61
N CYS A 229 -17.35 3.21 2.33
CA CYS A 229 -16.64 3.28 3.61
C CYS A 229 -15.21 2.75 3.45
N ALA A 230 -14.22 3.55 3.85
CA ALA A 230 -12.83 3.09 4.00
C ALA A 230 -12.69 2.23 5.25
N LEU A 231 -11.96 1.13 5.17
CA LEU A 231 -11.82 0.18 6.26
C LEU A 231 -10.37 0.06 6.69
N THR A 232 -10.13 -0.07 7.99
CA THR A 232 -8.79 -0.29 8.53
C THR A 232 -8.82 -1.39 9.59
N LEU A 233 -8.02 -2.44 9.40
CA LEU A 233 -7.70 -3.42 10.43
C LEU A 233 -6.36 -3.04 11.06
N LEU A 234 -6.37 -2.68 12.34
CA LEU A 234 -5.18 -2.34 13.12
C LEU A 234 -4.88 -3.46 14.10
N PHE A 235 -3.84 -4.26 13.85
CA PHE A 235 -3.47 -5.42 14.65
C PHE A 235 -2.18 -5.14 15.43
N LEU A 236 -2.28 -5.04 16.76
CA LEU A 236 -1.19 -4.68 17.68
C LEU A 236 -0.90 -5.88 18.60
N SER A 237 0.29 -6.44 18.54
CA SER A 237 0.66 -7.63 19.35
C SER A 237 2.15 -7.72 19.64
N ASP A 238 2.53 -8.31 20.78
CA ASP A 238 3.93 -8.45 21.19
C ASP A 238 4.60 -9.80 20.86
N GLY A 239 3.88 -10.71 20.19
CA GLY A 239 4.50 -11.96 19.76
C GLY A 239 3.57 -12.97 19.13
N LYS A 240 3.63 -14.21 19.63
CA LYS A 240 2.90 -15.36 19.09
C LYS A 240 1.48 -15.42 19.65
N PRO A 241 0.52 -15.94 18.87
CA PRO A 241 -0.77 -16.33 19.40
C PRO A 241 -0.63 -17.34 20.53
N SER A 242 -1.50 -17.22 21.53
CA SER A 242 -1.71 -18.22 22.57
C SER A 242 -2.71 -19.31 22.16
N ASP A 243 -3.22 -19.28 20.93
CA ASP A 243 -4.26 -20.19 20.47
C ASP A 243 -3.85 -21.66 20.57
N HIS A 244 -4.72 -22.45 21.19
CA HIS A 244 -4.57 -23.90 21.30
C HIS A 244 -5.63 -24.62 20.45
N LEU A 245 -5.22 -25.70 19.78
CA LEU A 245 -6.12 -26.58 19.02
C LEU A 245 -7.07 -27.32 19.96
N ARG A 246 -8.37 -27.33 19.68
CA ARG A 246 -9.34 -28.07 20.50
C ARG A 246 -9.20 -29.57 20.22
N ARG A 247 -9.29 -30.39 21.27
CA ARG A 247 -9.21 -31.86 21.16
C ARG A 247 -10.36 -32.36 20.26
N GLY A 248 -10.04 -32.82 19.05
CA GLY A 248 -11.01 -33.24 18.03
C GLY A 248 -10.92 -32.49 16.70
N ASP A 249 -10.19 -31.37 16.63
CA ASP A 249 -9.86 -30.74 15.36
C ASP A 249 -9.02 -31.73 14.52
N LYS A 250 -9.39 -31.96 13.25
CA LYS A 250 -8.68 -32.88 12.32
C LYS A 250 -7.16 -32.65 12.24
N VAL A 251 -6.72 -31.48 12.70
CA VAL A 251 -5.36 -30.95 12.73
C VAL A 251 -4.51 -31.48 13.90
N HIS A 252 -5.12 -32.04 14.97
CA HIS A 252 -4.38 -32.65 16.08
C HIS A 252 -3.38 -33.74 15.63
N LEU A 253 -3.60 -34.35 14.47
CA LEU A 253 -2.71 -35.33 13.85
C LEU A 253 -1.42 -34.72 13.24
N TYR A 254 -1.43 -33.44 12.87
CA TYR A 254 -0.29 -32.76 12.21
C TYR A 254 0.49 -31.80 13.12
N ALA A 255 -0.07 -31.44 14.29
CA ALA A 255 0.50 -30.46 15.21
C ALA A 255 1.19 -31.08 16.44
N SER A 256 1.78 -32.27 16.31
CA SER A 256 2.46 -32.96 17.41
C SER A 256 3.80 -32.32 17.81
N ASN A 257 4.32 -31.39 17.00
CA ASN A 257 5.54 -30.62 17.28
C ASN A 257 5.36 -29.11 16.99
N LYS A 258 6.31 -28.30 17.48
CA LYS A 258 6.29 -26.83 17.40
C LYS A 258 6.25 -26.29 15.96
N GLU A 259 6.87 -26.98 15.01
CA GLU A 259 6.90 -26.58 13.61
C GLU A 259 5.55 -26.83 12.92
N GLY A 260 4.94 -27.98 13.16
CA GLY A 260 3.60 -28.32 12.65
C GLY A 260 2.53 -27.35 13.14
N TRP A 261 2.56 -27.00 14.44
CA TRP A 261 1.67 -25.96 14.97
C TRP A 261 1.90 -24.60 14.28
N LEU A 262 3.16 -24.19 14.10
CA LEU A 262 3.47 -22.91 13.45
C LEU A 262 3.00 -22.86 11.98
N ALA A 263 3.20 -23.95 11.24
CA ALA A 263 2.75 -24.07 9.85
C ALA A 263 1.21 -24.01 9.76
N TYR A 264 0.52 -24.73 10.64
CA TYR A 264 -0.94 -24.68 10.73
C TYR A 264 -1.43 -23.26 11.04
N MET A 265 -0.87 -22.61 12.07
CA MET A 265 -1.29 -21.26 12.46
C MET A 265 -1.06 -20.25 11.34
N LYS A 266 0.08 -20.33 10.63
CA LYS A 266 0.30 -19.50 9.44
C LYS A 266 -0.76 -19.75 8.38
N SER A 267 -1.04 -21.01 8.05
CA SER A 267 -2.06 -21.35 7.05
C SER A 267 -3.45 -20.87 7.45
N HIS A 268 -3.88 -21.11 8.68
CA HIS A 268 -5.21 -20.75 9.16
C HIS A 268 -5.40 -19.23 9.26
N MET A 269 -4.45 -18.52 9.87
CA MET A 269 -4.48 -17.05 9.96
C MET A 269 -4.37 -16.40 8.58
N GLY A 270 -3.51 -16.96 7.72
CA GLY A 270 -3.36 -16.55 6.35
C GLY A 270 -4.66 -16.68 5.55
N GLN A 271 -5.41 -17.76 5.76
CA GLN A 271 -6.72 -17.96 5.16
C GLN A 271 -7.73 -16.91 5.65
N GLN A 272 -7.86 -16.71 6.97
CA GLN A 272 -8.81 -15.72 7.52
C GLN A 272 -8.53 -14.30 7.01
N ILE A 273 -7.25 -13.90 7.00
CA ILE A 273 -6.83 -12.61 6.45
C ILE A 273 -7.08 -12.55 4.94
N GLY A 274 -6.80 -13.64 4.21
CA GLY A 274 -7.08 -13.76 2.78
C GLY A 274 -8.56 -13.61 2.46
N GLU A 275 -9.46 -14.17 3.27
CA GLU A 275 -10.92 -14.02 3.11
C GLU A 275 -11.34 -12.56 3.26
N LEU A 276 -10.89 -11.87 4.31
CA LEU A 276 -11.15 -10.43 4.48
C LEU A 276 -10.56 -9.58 3.36
N ALA A 277 -9.30 -9.85 3.00
CA ALA A 277 -8.60 -9.15 1.93
C ALA A 277 -9.30 -9.37 0.57
N SER A 278 -9.83 -10.57 0.34
CA SER A 278 -10.55 -10.92 -0.88
C SER A 278 -11.84 -10.10 -1.04
N LEU A 279 -12.55 -9.83 0.05
CA LEU A 279 -13.83 -9.13 0.03
C LEU A 279 -13.70 -7.61 -0.13
N PHE A 280 -12.64 -7.03 0.42
CA PHE A 280 -12.51 -5.58 0.50
C PHE A 280 -11.41 -4.99 -0.41
N GLY A 281 -10.39 -5.77 -0.79
CA GLY A 281 -9.29 -5.31 -1.64
C GLY A 281 -8.69 -3.99 -1.16
N LYS A 282 -8.52 -3.02 -2.06
CA LYS A 282 -7.90 -1.72 -1.75
C LYS A 282 -8.68 -0.84 -0.77
N ARG A 283 -9.94 -1.19 -0.46
CA ARG A 283 -10.73 -0.49 0.56
C ARG A 283 -10.33 -0.84 1.99
N LEU A 284 -9.64 -1.96 2.19
CA LEU A 284 -9.19 -2.42 3.50
C LEU A 284 -7.68 -2.21 3.67
N ASN A 285 -7.34 -1.25 4.51
CA ASN A 285 -5.99 -1.06 4.99
C ASN A 285 -5.72 -2.05 6.12
N MET A 286 -4.64 -2.82 6.04
CA MET A 286 -4.24 -3.72 7.11
C MET A 286 -2.90 -3.30 7.71
N CYS A 287 -2.89 -3.03 9.00
CA CYS A 287 -1.73 -2.55 9.72
C CYS A 287 -1.37 -3.53 10.83
N PHE A 288 -0.21 -4.17 10.70
CA PHE A 288 0.32 -5.15 11.65
C PHE A 288 1.53 -4.55 12.36
N TYR A 289 1.36 -4.23 13.64
CA TYR A 289 2.39 -3.61 14.47
C TYR A 289 2.83 -4.57 15.55
N ALA A 290 4.07 -5.03 15.41
CA ALA A 290 4.70 -5.98 16.31
C ALA A 290 5.41 -5.21 17.43
N ILE A 291 4.98 -5.35 18.68
CA ILE A 291 5.44 -4.54 19.81
C ILE A 291 6.39 -5.34 20.68
N GLY A 292 7.69 -5.26 20.44
CA GLY A 292 8.62 -6.01 21.29
C GLY A 292 10.03 -6.06 20.75
N PRO A 293 10.97 -6.60 21.54
CA PRO A 293 12.33 -6.81 21.11
C PRO A 293 12.39 -7.83 19.95
N SER A 294 12.81 -7.38 18.77
CA SER A 294 12.90 -8.22 17.57
C SER A 294 13.85 -9.40 17.69
N ALA A 295 14.80 -9.36 18.65
CA ALA A 295 15.75 -10.45 18.90
C ALA A 295 15.13 -11.65 19.63
N THR A 296 14.03 -11.45 20.37
CA THR A 296 13.45 -12.49 21.23
C THR A 296 11.97 -12.77 20.96
N SER A 297 11.25 -11.83 20.34
CA SER A 297 9.86 -12.04 19.89
C SER A 297 9.80 -12.68 18.50
N ASP A 298 8.86 -13.61 18.31
CA ASP A 298 8.58 -14.22 17.01
C ASP A 298 7.29 -13.66 16.41
N PHE A 299 7.46 -12.83 15.39
CA PHE A 299 6.40 -12.16 14.65
C PHE A 299 6.08 -12.85 13.31
N SER A 300 6.54 -14.09 13.10
CA SER A 300 6.46 -14.75 11.80
C SER A 300 5.03 -15.01 11.33
N ILE A 301 4.08 -15.20 12.26
CA ILE A 301 2.64 -15.32 11.92
C ILE A 301 2.09 -13.97 11.48
N MET A 302 2.39 -12.88 12.19
CA MET A 302 1.96 -11.53 11.79
C MET A 302 2.53 -11.10 10.44
N LYS A 303 3.82 -11.38 10.21
CA LYS A 303 4.45 -11.15 8.92
C LYS A 303 3.75 -11.96 7.82
N HIS A 304 3.43 -13.23 8.08
CA HIS A 304 2.71 -14.07 7.13
C HIS A 304 1.29 -13.54 6.83
N MET A 305 0.55 -13.09 7.85
CA MET A 305 -0.75 -12.42 7.67
C MET A 305 -0.62 -11.20 6.76
N ALA A 306 0.38 -10.34 7.01
CA ALA A 306 0.66 -9.17 6.20
C ALA A 306 0.99 -9.55 4.74
N ASP A 307 1.82 -10.58 4.54
CA ASP A 307 2.19 -11.04 3.20
C ASP A 307 1.00 -11.68 2.47
N GLN A 308 0.10 -12.39 3.16
CA GLN A 308 -1.15 -12.88 2.57
C GLN A 308 -2.09 -11.75 2.15
N ALA A 309 -2.21 -10.68 2.93
CA ALA A 309 -3.04 -9.53 2.54
C ALA A 309 -2.51 -8.81 1.29
N LYS A 310 -1.19 -8.75 1.10
CA LYS A 310 -0.56 -8.14 -0.09
C LYS A 310 -0.89 -8.89 -1.38
N GLU A 311 -1.09 -10.21 -1.32
CA GLU A 311 -1.49 -11.04 -2.47
C GLU A 311 -2.82 -10.59 -3.09
N TYR A 312 -3.67 -9.89 -2.32
CA TYR A 312 -4.97 -9.36 -2.76
C TYR A 312 -4.94 -7.84 -3.01
N GLU A 313 -3.75 -7.25 -3.17
CA GLU A 313 -3.53 -5.82 -3.40
C GLU A 313 -4.05 -4.88 -2.29
N CYS A 314 -4.27 -5.38 -1.07
CA CYS A 314 -4.60 -4.53 0.07
C CYS A 314 -3.41 -3.60 0.41
N PRO A 315 -3.64 -2.34 0.81
CA PRO A 315 -2.62 -1.53 1.44
C PRO A 315 -2.22 -2.16 2.78
N VAL A 316 -0.99 -2.65 2.85
CA VAL A 316 -0.48 -3.36 4.04
C VAL A 316 0.71 -2.62 4.61
N VAL A 317 0.66 -2.35 5.92
CA VAL A 317 1.81 -1.92 6.71
C VAL A 317 2.17 -3.04 7.67
N TYR A 318 3.38 -3.57 7.56
CA TYR A 318 3.98 -4.41 8.59
C TYR A 318 5.20 -3.68 9.14
N GLN A 319 5.16 -3.35 10.43
CA GLN A 319 6.29 -2.71 11.08
C GLN A 319 6.62 -3.46 12.37
N PRO A 320 7.83 -4.04 12.47
CA PRO A 320 8.36 -4.45 13.76
C PRO A 320 8.62 -3.16 14.55
N ALA A 321 7.74 -2.86 15.50
CA ALA A 321 7.93 -1.73 16.39
C ALA A 321 9.11 -2.05 17.30
N THR A 322 10.17 -1.26 17.16
CA THR A 322 11.17 -1.09 18.21
C THR A 322 10.47 -0.67 19.50
N LEU A 323 11.03 -0.99 20.67
CA LEU A 323 10.53 -0.62 22.01
C LEU A 323 10.55 0.91 22.30
N LYS A 324 10.39 1.75 21.27
CA LYS A 324 10.43 3.21 21.30
C LYS A 324 9.07 3.78 20.97
N ALA A 325 8.58 4.69 21.80
CA ALA A 325 7.27 5.33 21.62
C ALA A 325 7.12 6.05 20.27
N GLY A 326 8.18 6.73 19.81
CA GLY A 326 8.17 7.45 18.53
C GLY A 326 7.97 6.55 17.30
N ALA A 327 8.38 5.28 17.38
CA ALA A 327 8.20 4.33 16.28
C ALA A 327 6.71 3.98 16.09
N LEU A 328 6.00 3.68 17.19
CA LEU A 328 4.56 3.38 17.14
C LEU A 328 3.73 4.60 16.75
N SER A 329 4.10 5.79 17.25
CA SER A 329 3.47 7.06 16.85
C SER A 329 3.58 7.32 15.35
N THR A 330 4.80 7.17 14.79
CA THR A 330 5.03 7.30 13.34
C THR A 330 4.22 6.29 12.54
N ALA A 331 4.08 5.07 13.07
CA ALA A 331 3.32 4.01 12.44
C ALA A 331 1.83 4.35 12.34
N LEU A 332 1.20 4.80 13.44
CA LEU A 332 -0.21 5.20 13.46
C LEU A 332 -0.49 6.46 12.61
N ARG A 333 0.47 7.38 12.51
CA ARG A 333 0.39 8.51 11.56
C ARG A 333 0.37 8.03 10.12
N THR A 334 1.27 7.11 9.77
CA THR A 334 1.30 6.48 8.44
C THR A 334 -0.03 5.78 8.13
N MET A 335 -0.59 5.03 9.09
CA MET A 335 -1.91 4.42 8.95
C MET A 335 -3.02 5.46 8.72
N SER A 336 -2.99 6.58 9.46
CA SER A 336 -3.97 7.66 9.31
C SER A 336 -3.90 8.24 7.90
N THR A 337 -2.70 8.56 7.40
CA THR A 337 -2.48 9.01 6.02
C THR A 337 -3.02 8.01 4.99
N THR A 338 -2.69 6.72 5.14
CA THR A 338 -3.17 5.66 4.23
C THR A 338 -4.69 5.58 4.23
N THR A 339 -5.33 5.67 5.41
CA THR A 339 -6.79 5.66 5.52
C THR A 339 -7.42 6.88 4.85
N THR A 340 -6.84 8.06 5.04
CA THR A 340 -7.28 9.31 4.39
C THR A 340 -7.16 9.21 2.86
N ASN A 341 -6.10 8.60 2.34
CA ASN A 341 -5.95 8.35 0.90
C ASN A 341 -7.04 7.41 0.37
N THR A 342 -7.37 6.33 1.09
CA THR A 342 -8.50 5.45 0.75
C THR A 342 -9.82 6.23 0.75
N MET A 343 -10.06 7.06 1.78
CA MET A 343 -11.25 7.90 1.88
C MET A 343 -11.37 8.89 0.71
N SER A 344 -10.27 9.51 0.31
CA SER A 344 -10.23 10.41 -0.86
C SER A 344 -10.59 9.66 -2.14
N THR A 345 -9.98 8.48 -2.35
CA THR A 345 -10.23 7.64 -3.53
C THR A 345 -11.70 7.23 -3.64
N ILE A 346 -12.34 6.92 -2.50
CA ILE A 346 -13.76 6.60 -2.44
C ILE A 346 -14.63 7.85 -2.66
N SER A 347 -14.24 8.99 -2.06
CA SER A 347 -14.98 10.26 -2.17
C SER A 347 -14.96 10.84 -3.58
N ASP A 348 -13.95 10.47 -4.38
CA ASP A 348 -13.87 10.79 -5.80
C ASP A 348 -14.95 10.07 -6.63
N ILE A 349 -15.67 9.07 -6.09
CA ILE A 349 -16.77 8.44 -6.83
C ILE A 349 -17.90 9.46 -7.08
N PRO A 350 -18.42 9.58 -8.32
CA PRO A 350 -19.46 10.56 -8.61
C PRO A 350 -20.74 10.29 -7.81
N LYS A 351 -21.48 11.36 -7.47
CA LYS A 351 -22.75 11.22 -6.74
C LYS A 351 -23.71 10.30 -7.51
N GLY A 352 -24.35 9.38 -6.77
CA GLY A 352 -25.27 8.38 -7.32
C GLY A 352 -24.58 7.09 -7.79
N PHE A 353 -23.26 7.01 -7.70
CA PHE A 353 -22.48 5.80 -7.95
C PHE A 353 -21.97 5.23 -6.64
N GLU A 354 -21.78 3.92 -6.63
CA GLU A 354 -21.16 3.21 -5.53
C GLU A 354 -19.95 2.45 -6.05
N TYR A 355 -18.97 2.24 -5.19
CA TYR A 355 -17.88 1.31 -5.47
C TYR A 355 -18.48 -0.09 -5.79
N ARG A 356 -17.85 -0.93 -6.61
CA ARG A 356 -18.38 -2.27 -6.97
C ARG A 356 -18.03 -3.30 -5.90
N ASP A 357 -18.91 -4.27 -5.63
CA ASP A 357 -18.50 -5.43 -4.82
C ASP A 357 -17.45 -6.24 -5.58
N MET A 358 -16.37 -6.58 -4.89
CA MET A 358 -15.25 -7.30 -5.47
C MET A 358 -14.95 -8.52 -4.63
N LEU A 359 -14.89 -9.67 -5.27
CA LEU A 359 -14.17 -10.81 -4.75
C LEU A 359 -12.83 -10.86 -5.46
N LYS A 360 -11.75 -10.52 -4.76
CA LYS A 360 -10.38 -10.53 -5.28
C LYS A 360 -9.83 -11.96 -5.27
N MET A 361 -9.03 -12.30 -6.26
CA MET A 361 -8.19 -13.50 -6.24
C MET A 361 -6.76 -13.16 -5.83
N LYS A 362 -6.01 -14.16 -5.37
CA LYS A 362 -4.59 -13.99 -5.07
C LYS A 362 -3.82 -13.73 -6.36
N LYS A 363 -2.83 -12.84 -6.30
CA LYS A 363 -1.90 -12.60 -7.41
C LYS A 363 -1.18 -13.88 -7.85
N SER A 364 -0.85 -14.78 -6.91
CA SER A 364 -0.23 -16.07 -7.21
C SER A 364 -1.14 -17.09 -7.89
N GLU A 365 -2.47 -16.90 -7.84
CA GLU A 365 -3.45 -17.78 -8.50
C GLU A 365 -3.71 -17.37 -9.96
N VAL A 366 -3.18 -16.24 -10.42
CA VAL A 366 -3.40 -15.73 -11.77
C VAL A 366 -2.70 -16.61 -12.80
N GLY A 367 -3.40 -16.95 -13.87
CA GLY A 367 -2.88 -17.74 -14.98
C GLY A 367 -3.37 -19.19 -14.98
N SER A 368 -4.62 -19.44 -14.58
CA SER A 368 -5.19 -20.79 -14.61
C SER A 368 -5.04 -21.41 -16.01
N PRO A 369 -4.53 -22.65 -16.12
CA PRO A 369 -4.33 -23.30 -17.42
C PRO A 369 -5.63 -23.87 -18.00
N VAL A 370 -6.68 -24.01 -17.18
CA VAL A 370 -7.96 -24.64 -17.56
C VAL A 370 -9.15 -23.84 -17.02
N VAL A 371 -10.31 -24.03 -17.64
CA VAL A 371 -11.60 -23.57 -17.11
C VAL A 371 -11.85 -24.28 -15.79
N THR A 372 -12.18 -23.52 -14.75
CA THR A 372 -12.59 -24.05 -13.45
C THR A 372 -14.01 -23.59 -13.12
N GLU A 373 -14.56 -24.05 -12.00
CA GLU A 373 -15.87 -23.62 -11.48
C GLU A 373 -15.96 -22.11 -11.20
N THR A 374 -14.82 -21.41 -11.10
CA THR A 374 -14.77 -19.96 -10.89
C THR A 374 -14.78 -19.18 -12.20
N TRP A 375 -14.88 -19.84 -13.35
CA TRP A 375 -14.98 -19.20 -14.67
C TRP A 375 -16.41 -19.15 -15.17
N GLU A 376 -16.79 -18.01 -15.75
CA GLU A 376 -18.04 -17.86 -16.49
C GLU A 376 -17.72 -18.03 -17.97
N VAL A 377 -18.38 -19.00 -18.62
CA VAL A 377 -18.21 -19.32 -20.04
C VAL A 377 -19.40 -18.80 -20.84
N ILE A 378 -19.11 -18.06 -21.92
CA ILE A 378 -20.11 -17.59 -22.88
C ILE A 378 -19.74 -18.10 -24.27
N LEU A 379 -20.60 -18.98 -24.80
CA LEU A 379 -20.47 -19.47 -26.16
C LEU A 379 -21.11 -18.49 -27.16
N GLN A 380 -20.55 -18.46 -28.36
CA GLN A 380 -21.09 -17.67 -29.44
C GLN A 380 -22.34 -18.33 -30.01
N GLU A 381 -23.44 -17.61 -29.96
CA GLU A 381 -24.72 -18.05 -30.51
C GLU A 381 -25.36 -16.91 -31.31
N THR A 382 -26.15 -17.28 -32.31
CA THR A 382 -26.97 -16.33 -33.06
C THR A 382 -28.33 -16.22 -32.37
N ILE A 383 -28.60 -15.08 -31.75
CA ILE A 383 -29.82 -14.82 -30.98
C ILE A 383 -30.81 -14.10 -31.92
N GLY A 384 -31.38 -14.84 -32.86
CA GLY A 384 -32.25 -14.29 -33.91
C GLY A 384 -31.50 -13.78 -35.14
N SER A 385 -32.23 -13.25 -36.13
CA SER A 385 -31.69 -13.06 -37.50
C SER A 385 -30.52 -12.08 -37.63
N TRP A 386 -30.29 -11.19 -36.65
CA TRP A 386 -29.27 -10.14 -36.73
C TRP A 386 -28.48 -9.89 -35.44
N GLN A 387 -28.78 -10.61 -34.35
CA GLN A 387 -28.09 -10.42 -33.07
C GLN A 387 -27.17 -11.60 -32.76
N ARG A 388 -25.96 -11.27 -32.33
CA ARG A 388 -24.96 -12.24 -31.88
C ARG A 388 -24.77 -12.07 -30.38
N ARG A 389 -24.57 -13.20 -29.69
CA ARG A 389 -24.31 -13.24 -28.25
C ARG A 389 -23.03 -12.50 -27.87
N ILE A 390 -21.99 -12.60 -28.69
CA ILE A 390 -20.72 -11.89 -28.55
C ILE A 390 -20.45 -11.07 -29.81
N VAL A 391 -20.10 -9.80 -29.60
CA VAL A 391 -19.67 -8.87 -30.65
C VAL A 391 -18.39 -8.18 -30.20
N LYS A 392 -17.36 -8.18 -31.06
CA LYS A 392 -16.11 -7.44 -30.87
C LYS A 392 -16.22 -6.07 -31.53
N SER A 393 -15.86 -5.01 -30.83
CA SER A 393 -15.85 -3.65 -31.37
C SER A 393 -14.57 -2.91 -31.00
N GLU A 394 -14.09 -2.07 -31.91
CA GLU A 394 -12.92 -1.21 -31.67
C GLU A 394 -13.29 0.26 -31.91
N TRP A 395 -12.54 1.17 -31.31
CA TRP A 395 -12.70 2.60 -31.52
C TRP A 395 -11.68 3.12 -32.53
N GLY A 396 -12.15 3.50 -33.71
CA GLY A 396 -11.34 4.10 -34.78
C GLY A 396 -11.51 5.62 -34.90
N SER A 397 -10.97 6.18 -36.00
CA SER A 397 -11.10 7.60 -36.34
C SER A 397 -12.54 8.03 -36.64
N THR A 398 -13.37 7.12 -37.15
CA THR A 398 -14.77 7.35 -37.53
C THR A 398 -15.78 6.90 -36.46
N GLY A 399 -15.32 6.31 -35.36
CA GLY A 399 -16.16 5.86 -34.25
C GLY A 399 -16.03 4.37 -33.95
N TRP A 400 -17.08 3.78 -33.36
CA TRP A 400 -17.14 2.35 -33.08
C TRP A 400 -17.33 1.55 -34.37
N THR A 401 -16.44 0.59 -34.61
CA THR A 401 -16.54 -0.38 -35.71
C THR A 401 -16.62 -1.79 -35.16
N THR A 402 -17.44 -2.64 -35.78
CA THR A 402 -17.47 -4.08 -35.44
C THR A 402 -16.31 -4.77 -36.13
N VAL A 403 -15.56 -5.58 -35.38
CA VAL A 403 -14.36 -6.27 -35.87
C VAL A 403 -14.70 -7.71 -36.26
N SER A 404 -14.13 -8.16 -37.38
CA SER A 404 -14.18 -9.55 -37.84
C SER A 404 -12.76 -10.02 -38.18
N PRO A 405 -12.31 -11.21 -37.74
CA PRO A 405 -13.06 -12.17 -36.91
C PRO A 405 -13.33 -11.66 -35.48
N VAL A 406 -14.37 -12.22 -34.84
CA VAL A 406 -14.75 -11.86 -33.45
C VAL A 406 -13.69 -12.34 -32.46
N PHE A 407 -13.09 -13.50 -32.72
CA PHE A 407 -12.07 -14.12 -31.89
C PHE A 407 -10.69 -14.02 -32.54
N SER A 408 -9.67 -14.10 -31.71
CA SER A 408 -8.27 -14.04 -32.12
C SER A 408 -7.79 -15.41 -32.61
N ASP A 409 -8.25 -16.49 -31.98
CA ASP A 409 -8.01 -17.87 -32.39
C ASP A 409 -9.12 -18.35 -33.35
N PRO A 410 -8.77 -18.98 -34.49
CA PRO A 410 -9.75 -19.48 -35.45
C PRO A 410 -10.62 -20.64 -34.91
N ASN A 411 -10.16 -21.36 -33.88
CA ASN A 411 -10.92 -22.46 -33.26
C ASN A 411 -11.80 -22.00 -32.09
N ALA A 412 -11.76 -20.72 -31.73
CA ALA A 412 -12.57 -20.19 -30.65
C ALA A 412 -14.06 -20.19 -31.03
N VAL A 413 -14.88 -20.69 -30.12
CA VAL A 413 -16.35 -20.67 -30.24
C VAL A 413 -16.99 -19.79 -29.16
N GLY A 414 -16.19 -19.17 -28.30
CA GLY A 414 -16.67 -18.37 -27.18
C GLY A 414 -15.55 -17.74 -26.39
N VAL A 415 -15.92 -17.10 -25.29
CA VAL A 415 -14.99 -16.52 -24.31
C VAL A 415 -15.34 -17.02 -22.92
N ALA A 416 -14.34 -17.08 -22.06
CA ALA A 416 -14.50 -17.33 -20.64
C ALA A 416 -13.73 -16.28 -19.84
N TRP A 417 -14.24 -15.91 -18.67
CA TRP A 417 -13.51 -15.06 -17.73
C TRP A 417 -13.66 -15.53 -16.30
N GLU A 418 -12.64 -15.23 -15.50
CA GLU A 418 -12.66 -15.49 -14.07
C GLU A 418 -13.71 -14.61 -13.37
N THR A 419 -14.46 -15.19 -12.44
CA THR A 419 -15.51 -14.48 -11.69
C THR A 419 -14.91 -13.50 -10.69
N ARG A 420 -13.72 -13.81 -10.17
CA ARG A 420 -12.92 -12.98 -9.26
C ARG A 420 -12.08 -11.95 -9.99
N TRP A 421 -11.69 -10.89 -9.29
CA TRP A 421 -10.86 -9.80 -9.81
C TRP A 421 -9.41 -9.99 -9.38
N PHE A 422 -8.45 -9.86 -10.29
CA PHE A 422 -7.02 -9.97 -9.92
C PHE A 422 -6.30 -8.62 -9.86
N GLY A 423 -6.87 -7.59 -10.49
CA GLY A 423 -6.26 -6.27 -10.58
C GLY A 423 -7.27 -5.15 -10.42
N GLU A 424 -6.80 -4.00 -9.94
CA GLU A 424 -7.59 -2.79 -9.78
C GLU A 424 -6.78 -1.53 -10.07
N GLY A 425 -7.28 -0.71 -10.98
CA GLY A 425 -6.82 0.65 -11.23
C GLY A 425 -7.79 1.69 -10.69
N THR A 426 -7.53 2.96 -10.99
CA THR A 426 -8.32 4.09 -10.49
C THR A 426 -9.77 4.10 -11.01
N GLU A 427 -10.01 3.64 -12.24
CA GLU A 427 -11.34 3.63 -12.86
C GLU A 427 -11.89 2.22 -13.14
N ARG A 428 -11.03 1.19 -13.16
CA ARG A 428 -11.38 -0.14 -13.68
C ARG A 428 -10.83 -1.27 -12.83
N LEU A 429 -11.53 -2.39 -12.91
CA LEU A 429 -11.14 -3.68 -12.34
C LEU A 429 -10.78 -4.65 -13.45
N ALA A 430 -9.89 -5.60 -13.18
CA ALA A 430 -9.35 -6.55 -14.15
C ALA A 430 -9.63 -8.02 -13.76
N LYS A 431 -10.01 -8.82 -14.76
CA LYS A 431 -10.26 -10.26 -14.71
C LYS A 431 -9.43 -10.99 -15.74
N GLU A 432 -9.06 -12.22 -15.45
CA GLU A 432 -8.53 -13.10 -16.48
C GLU A 432 -9.61 -13.39 -17.52
N CYS A 433 -9.21 -13.42 -18.80
CA CYS A 433 -10.10 -13.69 -19.91
C CYS A 433 -9.39 -14.59 -20.92
N ARG A 434 -10.11 -15.58 -21.45
CA ARG A 434 -9.61 -16.54 -22.45
C ARG A 434 -10.66 -16.77 -23.52
N GLU A 435 -10.22 -17.12 -24.70
CA GLU A 435 -11.10 -17.73 -25.71
C GLU A 435 -11.23 -19.23 -25.40
N VAL A 436 -12.39 -19.81 -25.69
CA VAL A 436 -12.65 -21.25 -25.46
C VAL A 436 -12.90 -21.98 -26.77
N GLY A 437 -12.36 -23.19 -26.85
CA GLY A 437 -12.52 -24.09 -27.98
C GLY A 437 -13.90 -24.77 -28.03
N PRO A 438 -14.15 -25.65 -29.00
CA PRO A 438 -15.46 -26.23 -29.28
C PRO A 438 -16.13 -26.98 -28.12
N ASP A 439 -15.36 -27.48 -27.16
CA ASP A 439 -15.86 -28.14 -25.95
C ASP A 439 -16.36 -27.17 -24.88
N GLY A 440 -16.10 -25.87 -25.02
CA GLY A 440 -16.38 -24.83 -24.03
C GLY A 440 -15.56 -24.93 -22.74
N GLN A 441 -14.56 -25.81 -22.69
CA GLN A 441 -13.77 -26.14 -21.49
C GLN A 441 -12.27 -25.95 -21.70
N THR A 442 -11.80 -26.06 -22.94
CA THR A 442 -10.40 -25.88 -23.30
C THR A 442 -10.15 -24.43 -23.69
N PHE A 443 -9.15 -23.80 -23.07
CA PHE A 443 -8.70 -22.48 -23.50
C PHE A 443 -7.93 -22.56 -24.82
N VAL A 444 -8.26 -21.66 -25.74
CA VAL A 444 -7.56 -21.45 -27.01
C VAL A 444 -7.10 -19.99 -27.12
N GLY A 445 -6.22 -19.70 -28.06
CA GLY A 445 -5.68 -18.36 -28.26
C GLY A 445 -4.81 -17.82 -27.11
N PRO A 446 -4.32 -16.58 -27.27
CA PRO A 446 -3.51 -15.91 -26.27
C PRO A 446 -4.32 -15.53 -25.02
N PRO A 447 -3.69 -15.47 -23.83
CA PRO A 447 -4.35 -14.96 -22.64
C PRO A 447 -4.68 -13.47 -22.77
N MET A 448 -5.84 -13.07 -22.25
CA MET A 448 -6.35 -11.71 -22.28
C MET A 448 -6.76 -11.25 -20.88
N VAL A 449 -6.96 -9.94 -20.75
CA VAL A 449 -7.50 -9.31 -19.55
C VAL A 449 -8.81 -8.62 -19.93
N LEU A 450 -9.85 -8.90 -19.15
CA LEU A 450 -11.14 -8.24 -19.25
C LEU A 450 -11.22 -7.15 -18.17
N LYS A 451 -11.64 -5.95 -18.55
CA LYS A 451 -11.76 -4.79 -17.67
C LYS A 451 -13.18 -4.23 -17.63
N ALA A 452 -13.64 -3.89 -16.42
CA ALA A 452 -14.96 -3.30 -16.15
C ALA A 452 -14.84 -2.08 -15.23
N SER A 453 -15.89 -1.27 -15.13
CA SER A 453 -15.91 -0.11 -14.23
C SER A 453 -15.77 -0.53 -12.76
N ILE A 454 -14.95 0.19 -11.99
CA ILE A 454 -14.86 0.02 -10.53
C ILE A 454 -16.12 0.49 -9.80
N THR A 455 -17.00 1.22 -10.49
CA THR A 455 -18.25 1.73 -9.93
C THR A 455 -19.45 0.97 -10.51
N VAL A 456 -20.57 1.06 -9.80
CA VAL A 456 -21.89 0.65 -10.29
C VAL A 456 -22.92 1.74 -10.03
N ASN A 457 -23.97 1.73 -10.83
CA ASN A 457 -25.12 2.59 -10.67
C ASN A 457 -26.38 1.80 -11.02
N ASN A 458 -27.39 1.80 -10.15
CA ASN A 458 -28.62 1.04 -10.37
C ASN A 458 -29.51 1.62 -11.49
N SER A 459 -29.24 2.86 -11.91
CA SER A 459 -30.03 3.60 -12.91
C SER A 459 -29.33 3.76 -14.26
N VAL A 460 -28.04 3.41 -14.35
CA VAL A 460 -27.22 3.62 -15.56
C VAL A 460 -26.36 2.40 -15.80
N ASP A 461 -26.34 1.90 -17.05
CA ASP A 461 -25.38 0.89 -17.47
C ASP A 461 -23.96 1.50 -17.53
N VAL A 462 -23.24 1.30 -16.44
CA VAL A 462 -21.87 1.76 -16.24
C VAL A 462 -20.85 0.99 -17.08
N ASP A 463 -21.19 -0.21 -17.52
CA ASP A 463 -20.36 -1.06 -18.38
C ASP A 463 -20.87 -0.98 -19.83
N SER A 464 -21.31 0.21 -20.25
CA SER A 464 -21.62 0.48 -21.65
C SER A 464 -20.35 0.61 -22.47
N LYS A 465 -20.41 0.33 -23.78
CA LYS A 465 -19.27 0.53 -24.67
C LYS A 465 -18.79 1.99 -24.64
N GLU A 466 -19.70 2.94 -24.48
CA GLU A 466 -19.41 4.38 -24.36
C GLU A 466 -18.52 4.72 -23.16
N PHE A 467 -18.62 4.00 -22.04
CA PHE A 467 -17.72 4.18 -20.90
C PHE A 467 -16.26 3.88 -21.29
N HIS A 468 -16.03 2.83 -22.08
CA HIS A 468 -14.70 2.42 -22.52
C HIS A 468 -14.12 3.26 -23.66
N LYS A 469 -14.94 4.10 -24.31
CA LYS A 469 -14.52 4.97 -25.43
C LYS A 469 -13.30 5.81 -25.10
N ARG A 470 -13.28 6.44 -23.92
CA ARG A 470 -12.17 7.31 -23.50
C ARG A 470 -10.88 6.52 -23.37
N PHE A 471 -10.96 5.32 -22.81
CA PHE A 471 -9.83 4.43 -22.70
C PHE A 471 -9.24 4.08 -24.07
N CYS A 472 -10.07 3.59 -25.00
CA CYS A 472 -9.61 3.21 -26.33
C CYS A 472 -8.98 4.40 -27.07
N LYS A 473 -9.53 5.61 -26.89
CA LYS A 473 -8.93 6.84 -27.42
C LYS A 473 -7.54 7.13 -26.83
N SER A 474 -7.39 7.07 -25.51
CA SER A 474 -6.10 7.31 -24.83
C SER A 474 -5.06 6.29 -25.29
N GLN A 475 -5.40 5.00 -25.26
CA GLN A 475 -4.53 3.90 -25.67
C GLN A 475 -4.08 4.05 -27.13
N GLY A 476 -5.03 4.25 -28.06
CA GLY A 476 -4.72 4.44 -29.48
C GLY A 476 -3.90 5.71 -29.76
N LYS A 477 -4.17 6.80 -29.02
CA LYS A 477 -3.39 8.03 -29.15
C LYS A 477 -1.96 7.85 -28.65
N ALA A 478 -1.77 7.19 -27.51
CA ALA A 478 -0.46 6.87 -26.97
C ALA A 478 0.34 5.97 -27.92
N GLN A 479 -0.30 4.93 -28.49
CA GLN A 479 0.30 4.09 -29.53
C GLN A 479 0.77 4.91 -30.73
N SER A 480 -0.04 5.86 -31.21
CA SER A 480 0.36 6.73 -32.33
C SER A 480 1.61 7.58 -32.04
N PHE A 481 1.81 7.97 -30.77
CA PHE A 481 3.05 8.63 -30.35
C PHE A 481 4.20 7.65 -30.22
N ALA A 482 3.96 6.45 -29.68
CA ALA A 482 4.97 5.40 -29.56
C ALA A 482 5.53 5.00 -30.92
N SER A 483 4.70 4.81 -31.95
CA SER A 483 5.16 4.50 -33.31
C SER A 483 6.11 5.58 -33.86
N LYS A 484 5.75 6.86 -33.70
CA LYS A 484 6.59 7.98 -34.16
C LYS A 484 7.87 8.13 -33.33
N PHE A 485 7.82 7.83 -32.04
CA PHE A 485 9.00 7.79 -31.17
C PHE A 485 9.94 6.66 -31.59
N ASN A 486 9.39 5.47 -31.87
CA ASN A 486 10.14 4.31 -32.37
C ASN A 486 10.85 4.64 -33.69
N GLU A 487 10.18 5.31 -34.63
CA GLU A 487 10.80 5.82 -35.86
C GLU A 487 11.95 6.80 -35.60
N ALA A 488 11.84 7.63 -34.54
CA ALA A 488 12.88 8.57 -34.18
C ALA A 488 14.10 7.88 -33.53
N ILE A 489 13.88 6.92 -32.62
CA ILE A 489 14.99 6.16 -32.00
C ILE A 489 15.69 5.23 -33.00
N LEU A 490 15.01 4.75 -34.03
CA LEU A 490 15.62 3.92 -35.08
C LEU A 490 16.66 4.69 -35.92
N LYS A 491 16.59 6.02 -35.92
CA LYS A 491 17.57 6.89 -36.59
C LYS A 491 18.80 7.17 -35.73
N LEU A 492 18.79 6.76 -34.46
CA LEU A 492 19.92 6.94 -33.56
C LEU A 492 20.92 5.79 -33.70
N PRO A 493 22.21 6.00 -33.42
CA PRO A 493 23.26 4.98 -33.56
C PRO A 493 23.24 3.92 -32.44
N PHE A 494 22.14 3.79 -31.70
CA PHE A 494 21.99 2.94 -30.52
C PHE A 494 20.89 1.90 -30.72
N ASN A 495 21.10 0.70 -30.19
CA ASN A 495 20.07 -0.35 -30.17
C ASN A 495 19.13 -0.18 -28.96
N LEU A 496 18.30 0.86 -28.99
CA LEU A 496 17.41 1.22 -27.88
C LEU A 496 16.07 0.49 -27.98
N PRO A 497 15.53 -0.10 -26.89
CA PRO A 497 14.21 -0.69 -26.87
C PRO A 497 13.09 0.15 -27.50
N THR A 498 12.15 -0.53 -28.17
CA THR A 498 10.91 0.09 -28.69
C THR A 498 9.83 0.17 -27.62
N ILE A 499 8.82 0.99 -27.86
CA ILE A 499 7.61 1.10 -27.02
C ILE A 499 6.40 0.66 -27.84
N GLU A 500 5.58 -0.22 -27.28
CA GLU A 500 4.30 -0.64 -27.82
C GLU A 500 3.22 -0.52 -26.73
N PHE A 501 2.14 0.19 -27.02
CA PHE A 501 0.92 0.15 -26.23
C PHE A 501 0.02 -0.97 -26.73
N LEU A 502 -0.53 -1.74 -25.80
CA LEU A 502 -1.37 -2.87 -26.12
C LEU A 502 -2.59 -2.48 -26.97
N PRO A 503 -2.95 -3.27 -27.99
CA PRO A 503 -4.23 -3.11 -28.65
C PRO A 503 -5.35 -3.39 -27.64
N CYS A 504 -6.48 -2.71 -27.80
CA CYS A 504 -7.66 -2.92 -26.97
C CYS A 504 -8.93 -2.88 -27.79
N TRP A 505 -9.95 -3.61 -27.34
CA TRP A 505 -11.26 -3.69 -27.96
C TRP A 505 -12.33 -3.86 -26.88
N VAL A 506 -13.59 -3.81 -27.26
CA VAL A 506 -14.74 -4.01 -26.37
C VAL A 506 -15.50 -5.25 -26.83
N TYR A 507 -15.66 -6.23 -25.94
CA TYR A 507 -16.62 -7.30 -26.13
C TYR A 507 -17.98 -6.87 -25.58
N MET A 508 -18.97 -6.81 -26.46
CA MET A 508 -20.38 -6.72 -26.08
C MET A 508 -20.92 -8.14 -25.95
N VAL A 509 -21.30 -8.52 -24.75
CA VAL A 509 -21.75 -9.88 -24.40
C VAL A 509 -23.17 -9.86 -23.87
N GLN A 510 -23.98 -10.82 -24.29
CA GLN A 510 -25.28 -11.09 -23.68
C GLN A 510 -25.14 -12.25 -22.69
N LEU A 511 -25.36 -11.93 -21.42
CA LEU A 511 -25.30 -12.88 -20.31
C LEU A 511 -26.51 -13.83 -20.34
N ALA A 512 -26.43 -14.93 -19.60
CA ALA A 512 -27.54 -15.88 -19.47
C ALA A 512 -28.81 -15.24 -18.87
N SER A 513 -28.65 -14.17 -18.08
CA SER A 513 -29.76 -13.36 -17.55
C SER A 513 -30.50 -12.55 -18.62
N GLY A 514 -29.97 -12.50 -19.86
CA GLY A 514 -30.46 -11.63 -20.94
C GLY A 514 -29.88 -10.22 -20.91
N GLU A 515 -29.20 -9.83 -19.82
CA GLU A 515 -28.51 -8.55 -19.70
C GLU A 515 -27.36 -8.45 -20.70
N ARG A 516 -27.20 -7.29 -21.33
CA ARG A 516 -26.11 -7.03 -22.27
C ARG A 516 -25.09 -6.11 -21.60
N LYS A 517 -23.82 -6.54 -21.57
CA LYS A 517 -22.71 -5.78 -20.99
C LYS A 517 -21.61 -5.56 -22.01
N ALA A 518 -20.82 -4.50 -21.80
CA ALA A 518 -19.65 -4.23 -22.60
C ALA A 518 -18.40 -4.22 -21.71
N TYR A 519 -17.44 -5.08 -22.05
CA TYR A 519 -16.19 -5.18 -21.34
C TYR A 519 -15.02 -4.83 -22.24
N LEU A 520 -14.10 -4.02 -21.72
CA LEU A 520 -12.85 -3.72 -22.39
C LEU A 520 -11.95 -4.96 -22.30
N VAL A 521 -11.27 -5.31 -23.38
CA VAL A 521 -10.37 -6.46 -23.45
C VAL A 521 -9.06 -6.07 -24.13
N GLU A 522 -7.97 -6.56 -23.58
CA GLU A 522 -6.61 -6.39 -24.09
C GLU A 522 -5.78 -7.67 -23.86
N PRO A 523 -4.67 -7.89 -24.60
CA PRO A 523 -3.75 -8.99 -24.33
C PRO A 523 -3.22 -8.96 -22.89
N SER A 524 -3.03 -10.13 -22.27
CA SER A 524 -2.48 -10.20 -20.92
C SER A 524 -0.98 -9.93 -20.91
N LEU A 525 -0.54 -9.11 -19.95
CA LEU A 525 0.87 -8.97 -19.59
C LEU A 525 1.22 -9.96 -18.48
N ASN A 526 2.51 -10.27 -18.33
CA ASN A 526 2.98 -11.07 -17.22
C ASN A 526 2.88 -10.25 -15.91
N VAL A 527 1.92 -10.61 -15.07
CA VAL A 527 1.58 -9.93 -13.81
C VAL A 527 2.75 -9.91 -12.80
N ASN A 528 3.68 -10.86 -12.90
CA ASN A 528 4.88 -10.91 -12.06
C ASN A 528 6.01 -10.00 -12.54
N GLN A 529 5.99 -9.60 -13.82
CA GLN A 529 6.95 -8.66 -14.41
C GLN A 529 6.38 -7.25 -14.58
N TYR A 530 5.08 -7.08 -14.32
CA TYR A 530 4.38 -5.81 -14.46
C TYR A 530 4.95 -4.76 -13.52
N LYS A 531 5.29 -3.59 -14.06
CA LYS A 531 5.85 -2.45 -13.34
C LYS A 531 5.19 -1.16 -13.79
N LYS A 532 5.07 -0.23 -12.85
CA LYS A 532 4.78 1.17 -13.11
C LYS A 532 6.10 1.93 -13.14
N PHE A 533 6.34 2.73 -14.18
CA PHE A 533 7.62 3.41 -14.44
C PHE A 533 7.55 4.91 -14.11
N ASN A 534 6.39 5.53 -14.31
CA ASN A 534 6.01 6.83 -13.75
C ASN A 534 4.50 6.85 -13.50
N ASP A 535 4.01 7.87 -12.80
CA ASP A 535 2.57 8.11 -12.62
C ASP A 535 2.10 9.43 -13.25
N ASN A 536 0.84 9.77 -13.01
CA ASN A 536 0.20 11.03 -13.44
C ASN A 536 0.32 12.16 -12.39
N GLN A 537 1.26 12.04 -11.46
CA GLN A 537 1.57 13.01 -10.40
C GLN A 537 3.06 13.36 -10.33
N GLY A 538 3.82 12.98 -11.36
CA GLY A 538 5.24 13.28 -11.46
C GLY A 538 6.15 12.33 -10.70
N ASN A 539 5.66 11.26 -10.09
CA ASN A 539 6.53 10.27 -9.46
C ASN A 539 7.22 9.39 -10.52
N VAL A 540 8.49 9.09 -10.29
CA VAL A 540 9.33 8.23 -11.16
C VAL A 540 9.78 7.01 -10.37
N TYR A 541 9.59 5.82 -10.94
CA TYR A 541 9.89 4.54 -10.30
C TYR A 541 10.94 3.77 -11.14
N THR A 542 12.20 4.20 -11.12
CA THR A 542 13.28 3.55 -11.88
C THR A 542 13.82 2.31 -11.16
N SER A 543 14.09 1.24 -11.92
CA SER A 543 14.92 0.10 -11.49
C SER A 543 16.40 0.43 -11.76
N ARG A 544 17.35 -0.14 -10.99
CA ARG A 544 18.81 0.07 -11.17
C ARG A 544 19.25 -0.09 -12.64
N ALA A 545 20.12 0.82 -13.10
CA ALA A 545 20.62 0.94 -14.47
C ALA A 545 21.39 -0.29 -14.97
N VAL A 546 21.25 -0.61 -16.25
CA VAL A 546 22.14 -1.49 -17.01
C VAL A 546 22.72 -0.66 -18.16
N PRO A 547 24.04 -0.40 -18.20
CA PRO A 547 24.65 0.36 -19.29
C PRO A 547 24.51 -0.35 -20.65
N LEU A 548 24.21 0.39 -21.71
CA LEU A 548 24.03 -0.15 -23.06
C LEU A 548 25.34 -0.13 -23.88
N VAL A 549 25.72 -1.27 -24.45
CA VAL A 549 26.92 -1.41 -25.30
C VAL A 549 26.70 -0.79 -26.69
N ARG A 550 27.63 0.08 -27.10
CA ARG A 550 27.68 0.71 -28.43
C ARG A 550 28.00 -0.33 -29.51
N GLN A 551 27.20 -0.44 -30.58
CA GLN A 551 27.54 -1.29 -31.73
C GLN A 551 28.73 -0.69 -32.49
N THR A 552 29.91 -1.29 -32.36
CA THR A 552 31.02 -1.03 -33.28
C THR A 552 30.76 -1.73 -34.60
N ARG A 553 30.81 -0.98 -35.71
CA ARG A 553 30.87 -1.57 -37.06
C ARG A 553 32.20 -2.32 -37.20
N GLN A 554 32.23 -3.61 -36.89
CA GLN A 554 33.39 -4.44 -37.21
C GLN A 554 33.41 -4.74 -38.72
N LYS A 555 34.49 -4.33 -39.39
CA LYS A 555 34.93 -4.97 -40.63
C LYS A 555 35.37 -6.40 -40.30
N PRO A 556 35.08 -7.41 -41.14
CA PRO A 556 35.48 -8.78 -40.86
C PRO A 556 36.98 -8.92 -41.11
N THR A 557 37.74 -9.26 -40.08
CA THR A 557 39.08 -9.84 -40.23
C THR A 557 39.06 -11.24 -39.65
N PHE A 558 39.14 -12.23 -40.53
CA PHE A 558 39.54 -13.59 -40.22
C PHE A 558 41.00 -13.59 -39.69
N GLY A 559 41.29 -14.41 -38.68
CA GLY A 559 42.69 -14.67 -38.29
C GLY A 559 42.86 -15.39 -36.96
N LEU A 560 43.23 -16.67 -37.05
CA LEU A 560 43.71 -17.60 -36.02
C LEU A 560 44.74 -17.01 -35.02
N GLY A 561 44.75 -17.57 -33.80
CA GLY A 561 46.00 -18.15 -33.24
C GLY A 561 46.58 -17.57 -31.93
N THR A 562 46.52 -18.41 -30.88
CA THR A 562 47.59 -18.74 -29.90
C THR A 562 48.27 -17.68 -29.01
N LEU A 563 47.99 -17.80 -27.69
CA LEU A 563 48.87 -18.22 -26.56
C LEU A 563 50.40 -17.91 -26.57
N LEU A 564 50.88 -17.57 -25.36
CA LEU A 564 52.25 -17.35 -24.80
C LEU A 564 52.88 -15.95 -25.00
N GLU A 565 53.31 -15.18 -23.99
CA GLU A 565 54.17 -15.33 -22.77
C GLU A 565 55.56 -14.70 -23.00
N VAL A 566 56.10 -14.03 -21.96
CA VAL A 566 57.54 -13.75 -21.66
C VAL A 566 58.20 -12.53 -22.37
N ILE A 567 59.09 -11.67 -21.83
CA ILE A 567 59.68 -11.26 -20.51
C ILE A 567 60.55 -9.97 -20.82
N GLU A 568 60.90 -9.14 -19.80
CA GLU A 568 62.07 -8.18 -19.68
C GLU A 568 62.20 -6.96 -20.64
N GLU A 569 62.76 -5.78 -20.32
CA GLU A 569 63.60 -5.28 -19.20
C GLU A 569 63.70 -3.72 -19.24
N SER A 570 64.15 -3.15 -18.10
CA SER A 570 64.95 -1.93 -17.83
C SER A 570 64.54 -0.51 -18.31
N ASP A 571 64.32 0.35 -17.30
CA ASP A 571 65.03 1.61 -16.97
C ASP A 571 65.25 2.72 -18.03
N GLU A 572 64.69 3.91 -17.78
CA GLU A 572 65.39 5.10 -17.23
C GLU A 572 64.54 6.38 -17.42
N GLU A 573 64.59 7.24 -16.41
CA GLU A 573 63.83 8.48 -16.25
C GLU A 573 64.25 9.58 -17.25
N SER A 574 63.29 10.32 -17.79
CA SER A 574 63.46 11.77 -18.01
C SER A 574 62.10 12.48 -18.04
N GLU A 575 61.96 13.41 -17.10
CA GLU A 575 60.87 14.36 -16.99
C GLU A 575 60.93 15.36 -18.14
N GLU A 576 59.86 15.44 -18.95
CA GLU A 576 59.32 16.65 -19.61
C GLU A 576 58.41 16.27 -20.80
N SER A 577 57.15 15.91 -20.52
CA SER A 577 56.03 16.02 -21.50
C SER A 577 54.63 15.79 -20.89
N ASN A 578 54.48 15.92 -19.57
CA ASN A 578 53.25 15.53 -18.85
C ASN A 578 52.08 16.53 -18.91
N ILE A 579 52.14 17.56 -19.77
CA ILE A 579 51.04 18.52 -19.94
C ILE A 579 50.18 18.18 -21.15
N GLU A 580 50.75 17.66 -22.25
CA GLU A 580 49.98 17.34 -23.46
C GLU A 580 49.24 16.00 -23.34
N SER A 581 49.79 15.03 -22.60
CA SER A 581 49.09 13.78 -22.27
C SER A 581 47.98 13.99 -21.24
N ALA A 582 48.12 14.96 -20.34
CA ALA A 582 47.10 15.33 -19.35
C ALA A 582 45.96 16.13 -20.00
N ILE A 583 46.25 17.03 -20.94
CA ILE A 583 45.21 17.76 -21.70
C ILE A 583 44.45 16.81 -22.65
N ASN A 584 45.11 15.81 -23.24
CA ASN A 584 44.43 14.78 -24.03
C ASN A 584 43.67 13.78 -23.14
N LYS A 585 44.19 13.41 -21.96
CA LYS A 585 43.44 12.58 -20.98
C LYS A 585 42.26 13.32 -20.38
N GLU A 586 42.34 14.62 -20.10
CA GLU A 586 41.22 15.41 -19.58
C GLU A 586 40.19 15.74 -20.68
N ARG A 587 40.60 15.83 -21.96
CA ARG A 587 39.66 15.89 -23.10
C ARG A 587 39.00 14.54 -23.42
N GLU A 588 39.66 13.42 -23.17
CA GLU A 588 39.09 12.07 -23.30
C GLU A 588 38.31 11.63 -22.04
N GLN A 589 38.53 12.27 -20.88
CA GLN A 589 37.78 12.06 -19.63
C GLN A 589 36.62 13.04 -19.42
N ALA A 590 36.28 13.87 -20.41
CA ALA A 590 34.95 14.47 -20.50
C ALA A 590 33.94 13.38 -20.84
N THR A 591 33.61 12.58 -19.83
CA THR A 591 32.59 11.53 -19.75
C THR A 591 31.62 11.52 -20.93
N GLU A 592 31.82 10.60 -21.89
CA GLU A 592 30.77 10.24 -22.86
C GLU A 592 29.58 9.69 -22.06
N GLU A 593 28.63 10.54 -21.63
CA GLU A 593 27.45 10.11 -20.88
C GLU A 593 26.69 9.03 -21.66
N GLU A 594 26.84 7.75 -21.33
CA GLU A 594 26.14 6.67 -22.03
C GLU A 594 24.61 6.85 -21.96
N VAL A 595 23.91 6.45 -23.02
CA VAL A 595 22.44 6.44 -23.01
C VAL A 595 21.97 5.29 -22.14
N ASP A 596 21.33 5.59 -21.01
CA ASP A 596 20.76 4.58 -20.12
C ASP A 596 19.41 4.09 -20.67
N GLN A 597 19.21 2.76 -20.68
CA GLN A 597 17.92 2.15 -21.02
C GLN A 597 16.79 2.62 -20.09
N SER A 598 17.11 2.95 -18.84
CA SER A 598 16.14 3.42 -17.84
C SER A 598 15.52 4.78 -18.23
N ASP A 599 16.17 5.54 -19.10
CA ASP A 599 15.72 6.86 -19.56
C ASP A 599 14.66 6.81 -20.67
N ILE A 600 14.48 5.67 -21.35
CA ILE A 600 13.64 5.57 -22.56
C ILE A 600 12.20 6.04 -22.31
N LEU A 601 11.61 5.59 -21.20
CA LEU A 601 10.21 5.89 -20.87
C LEU A 601 10.04 7.36 -20.43
N GLN A 602 10.99 7.91 -19.67
CA GLN A 602 10.95 9.33 -19.29
C GLN A 602 11.19 10.24 -20.51
N ALA A 603 12.10 9.83 -21.41
CA ALA A 603 12.34 10.50 -22.67
C ALA A 603 11.12 10.46 -23.58
N PHE A 604 10.40 9.32 -23.63
CA PHE A 604 9.14 9.20 -24.36
C PHE A 604 8.11 10.21 -23.87
N SER A 605 7.82 10.25 -22.56
CA SER A 605 6.90 11.24 -21.99
C SER A 605 7.31 12.67 -22.36
N CYS A 606 8.55 13.07 -22.10
CA CYS A 606 9.07 14.39 -22.44
C CYS A 606 8.96 14.72 -23.95
N TRP A 607 9.28 13.75 -24.80
CA TRP A 607 9.21 13.85 -26.26
C TRP A 607 7.77 14.01 -26.77
N THR A 608 6.80 13.30 -26.20
CA THR A 608 5.38 13.44 -26.57
C THR A 608 4.91 14.88 -26.41
N TYR A 609 5.31 15.53 -25.31
CA TYR A 609 4.97 16.92 -25.03
C TYR A 609 5.76 17.90 -25.90
N LYS A 610 7.09 17.90 -25.80
CA LYS A 610 7.91 18.96 -26.40
C LYS A 610 8.08 18.84 -27.92
N VAL A 611 8.07 17.61 -28.45
CA VAL A 611 8.40 17.35 -29.86
C VAL A 611 7.16 16.94 -30.65
N ALA A 612 6.51 15.86 -30.25
CA ALA A 612 5.46 15.23 -31.06
C ALA A 612 4.16 16.04 -31.09
N SER A 613 3.74 16.58 -29.95
CA SER A 613 2.48 17.31 -29.82
C SER A 613 2.63 18.83 -29.90
N ARG A 614 3.87 19.35 -29.71
CA ARG A 614 4.21 20.76 -29.57
C ARG A 614 3.47 21.43 -28.41
N HIS A 615 3.72 20.92 -27.20
CA HIS A 615 3.16 21.39 -25.94
C HIS A 615 1.64 21.21 -25.81
N ARG A 616 1.07 20.16 -26.41
CA ARG A 616 -0.39 19.92 -26.34
C ARG A 616 -0.77 18.67 -25.55
N TYR A 617 0.05 17.62 -25.67
CA TYR A 617 -0.22 16.32 -25.08
C TYR A 617 1.02 15.80 -24.38
N LEU A 618 0.90 15.46 -23.09
CA LEU A 618 1.91 14.71 -22.35
C LEU A 618 1.37 13.32 -22.05
N VAL A 619 2.03 12.27 -22.55
CA VAL A 619 1.71 10.88 -22.19
C VAL A 619 2.52 10.50 -20.96
N CYS A 620 1.85 10.01 -19.92
CA CYS A 620 2.43 9.56 -18.65
C CYS A 620 1.65 8.34 -18.12
N ASP A 621 1.86 8.00 -16.84
CA ASP A 621 1.34 6.77 -16.24
C ASP A 621 1.82 5.52 -17.00
N LEU A 622 3.09 5.52 -17.37
CA LEU A 622 3.70 4.47 -18.17
C LEU A 622 3.86 3.22 -17.30
N GLN A 623 3.14 2.17 -17.65
CA GLN A 623 3.09 0.92 -16.89
C GLN A 623 2.89 -0.29 -17.81
N GLY A 624 3.52 -1.41 -17.46
CA GLY A 624 3.52 -2.62 -18.28
C GLY A 624 4.72 -3.51 -18.02
N THR A 625 5.20 -4.22 -19.04
CA THR A 625 6.32 -5.17 -18.93
C THR A 625 7.43 -4.83 -19.93
N TYR A 626 8.66 -5.10 -19.56
CA TYR A 626 9.79 -5.10 -20.50
C TYR A 626 10.05 -6.53 -20.97
N VAL A 627 10.08 -6.74 -22.29
CA VAL A 627 10.42 -8.01 -22.93
C VAL A 627 11.82 -7.87 -23.49
N ASP A 628 12.75 -8.59 -22.89
CA ASP A 628 14.11 -8.68 -23.43
C ASP A 628 14.14 -9.70 -24.57
N ASN A 629 14.66 -9.28 -25.72
CA ASN A 629 14.75 -10.15 -26.89
C ASN A 629 16.23 -10.26 -27.28
N LEU A 630 16.90 -11.33 -26.86
CA LEU A 630 18.35 -11.50 -27.08
C LEU A 630 18.76 -11.49 -28.56
N LEU A 631 17.83 -11.73 -29.48
CA LEU A 631 18.06 -11.75 -30.92
C LEU A 631 17.64 -10.45 -31.64
N VAL A 632 16.88 -9.59 -30.98
CA VAL A 632 16.30 -8.35 -31.55
C VAL A 632 16.51 -7.20 -30.57
N ARG A 633 15.96 -6.02 -30.87
CA ARG A 633 15.81 -4.93 -29.93
C ARG A 633 14.76 -5.30 -28.88
N GLY A 634 15.03 -5.03 -27.60
CA GLY A 634 14.04 -5.22 -26.53
C GLY A 634 12.81 -4.33 -26.71
N GLU A 635 11.74 -4.61 -25.97
CA GLU A 635 10.46 -3.91 -26.14
C GLU A 635 9.76 -3.66 -24.81
N TYR A 636 9.26 -2.44 -24.62
CA TYR A 636 8.32 -2.10 -23.56
C TYR A 636 6.89 -2.29 -24.06
N ARG A 637 6.16 -3.24 -23.47
CA ARG A 637 4.73 -3.46 -23.72
C ARG A 637 3.92 -2.80 -22.61
N LEU A 638 3.26 -1.69 -22.94
CA LEU A 638 2.60 -0.79 -22.01
C LEU A 638 1.09 -0.81 -22.15
N THR A 639 0.38 -0.43 -21.10
CA THR A 639 -1.09 -0.29 -21.10
C THR A 639 -1.54 0.82 -20.16
N ASP A 640 -2.83 1.15 -20.19
CA ASP A 640 -3.48 2.15 -19.33
C ASP A 640 -2.76 3.50 -19.22
N PRO A 641 -2.36 4.16 -20.34
CA PRO A 641 -1.69 5.46 -20.28
C PRO A 641 -2.65 6.58 -19.87
N VAL A 642 -2.07 7.60 -19.26
CA VAL A 642 -2.73 8.88 -19.01
C VAL A 642 -2.19 9.93 -20.00
N ILE A 643 -3.09 10.78 -20.50
CA ILE A 643 -2.72 11.92 -21.36
C ILE A 643 -3.17 13.20 -20.68
N HIS A 644 -2.22 14.09 -20.41
CA HIS A 644 -2.51 15.46 -19.96
C HIS A 644 -2.63 16.41 -21.15
N THR A 645 -3.66 17.26 -21.16
CA THR A 645 -3.92 18.23 -22.23
C THR A 645 -3.85 19.68 -21.77
N ILE A 646 -3.25 20.56 -22.58
CA ILE A 646 -3.33 22.00 -22.40
C ILE A 646 -4.44 22.56 -23.28
N ASP A 647 -5.38 23.29 -22.68
CA ASP A 647 -6.35 24.10 -23.44
C ASP A 647 -5.68 25.40 -23.90
N THR A 648 -5.78 25.75 -25.18
CA THR A 648 -5.25 27.04 -25.66
C THR A 648 -6.23 28.20 -25.38
N ALA A 649 -5.71 29.44 -25.24
CA ALA A 649 -6.52 30.64 -25.01
C ALA A 649 -7.55 30.94 -26.12
N GLN A 650 -7.27 30.57 -27.38
CA GLN A 650 -8.25 30.65 -28.48
C GLN A 650 -9.37 29.61 -28.38
N GLU A 651 -9.09 28.45 -27.77
CA GLU A 651 -10.10 27.44 -27.46
C GLU A 651 -10.97 27.90 -26.30
N GLU A 652 -10.44 28.57 -25.28
CA GLU A 652 -11.22 29.20 -24.20
C GLU A 652 -12.27 30.21 -24.67
N ILE A 653 -11.97 30.99 -25.71
CA ILE A 653 -12.92 31.93 -26.29
C ILE A 653 -14.06 31.18 -27.02
N ARG A 654 -13.80 30.01 -27.63
CA ARG A 654 -14.83 29.15 -28.22
C ARG A 654 -15.65 28.38 -27.17
N LYS A 655 -15.12 28.15 -25.96
CA LYS A 655 -15.79 27.43 -24.85
C LYS A 655 -17.08 28.11 -24.35
N ARG A 656 -17.25 29.42 -24.55
CA ARG A 656 -18.44 30.14 -24.08
C ARG A 656 -19.71 29.91 -24.92
N SER A 657 -19.59 29.28 -26.09
CA SER A 657 -20.67 29.28 -27.09
C SER A 657 -21.28 27.90 -27.39
N GLN A 658 -20.72 26.80 -26.90
CA GLN A 658 -21.25 25.44 -27.14
C GLN A 658 -21.14 24.57 -25.89
N SER A 659 -22.28 24.01 -25.46
CA SER A 659 -22.44 23.10 -24.32
C SER A 659 -21.86 21.69 -24.53
N ASP A 660 -21.04 21.50 -25.57
CA ASP A 660 -20.44 20.21 -25.88
C ASP A 660 -19.03 20.15 -25.28
N THR A 661 -18.97 19.69 -24.02
CA THR A 661 -17.75 19.37 -23.28
C THR A 661 -16.84 18.46 -24.11
N ARG A 662 -15.81 18.99 -24.80
CA ARG A 662 -14.90 18.13 -25.57
C ARG A 662 -13.59 17.77 -24.86
N GLU A 663 -13.35 16.46 -24.90
CA GLU A 663 -12.10 15.68 -24.97
C GLU A 663 -11.03 15.84 -23.89
N ARG A 664 -11.43 15.85 -22.61
CA ARG A 664 -10.51 15.34 -21.57
C ARG A 664 -10.32 13.84 -21.73
N PHE A 665 -9.08 13.34 -21.63
CA PHE A 665 -8.72 11.91 -21.79
C PHE A 665 -9.11 11.03 -20.59
N GLY A 666 -10.13 11.43 -19.83
CA GLY A 666 -10.59 10.75 -18.62
C GLY A 666 -10.43 11.63 -17.38
N ARG A 667 -10.68 11.05 -16.21
CA ARG A 667 -10.58 11.77 -14.93
C ARG A 667 -9.14 11.96 -14.47
N THR A 668 -8.23 11.12 -14.97
CA THR A 668 -6.81 11.15 -14.66
C THR A 668 -6.05 12.26 -15.40
N ASP A 669 -6.69 12.92 -16.36
CA ASP A 669 -6.17 14.11 -17.04
C ASP A 669 -6.24 15.34 -16.11
N ARG A 670 -5.07 15.73 -15.59
CA ARG A 670 -4.88 16.88 -14.69
C ARG A 670 -4.46 18.16 -15.42
N GLY A 671 -4.51 18.16 -16.76
CA GLY A 671 -4.15 19.31 -17.59
C GLY A 671 -2.76 19.87 -17.28
N GLN A 672 -2.66 21.20 -17.19
CA GLN A 672 -1.40 21.90 -16.92
C GLN A 672 -0.75 21.44 -15.61
N GLN A 673 -1.52 21.21 -14.54
CA GLN A 673 -0.97 20.76 -13.27
C GLN A 673 -0.24 19.41 -13.40
N GLY A 674 -0.82 18.45 -14.13
CA GLY A 674 -0.16 17.16 -14.35
C GLY A 674 1.12 17.27 -15.17
N ILE A 675 1.17 18.24 -16.09
CA ILE A 675 2.36 18.55 -16.88
C ILE A 675 3.45 19.17 -16.00
N ASP A 676 3.08 20.13 -15.16
CA ASP A 676 4.00 20.78 -14.22
C ASP A 676 4.55 19.76 -13.21
N ASP A 677 3.70 18.89 -12.67
CA ASP A 677 4.09 17.83 -11.76
C ASP A 677 5.12 16.89 -12.41
N PHE A 678 4.90 16.45 -13.66
CA PHE A 678 5.88 15.66 -14.40
C PHE A 678 7.22 16.40 -14.57
N PHE A 679 7.20 17.67 -14.97
CA PHE A 679 8.43 18.43 -15.20
C PHE A 679 9.13 18.87 -13.90
N SER A 680 8.45 18.87 -12.75
CA SER A 680 9.07 19.13 -11.46
C SER A 680 10.10 18.07 -11.05
N THR A 681 9.93 16.84 -11.53
CA THR A 681 10.81 15.70 -11.23
C THR A 681 11.61 15.22 -12.44
N HIS A 682 11.16 15.52 -13.66
CA HIS A 682 11.83 15.10 -14.89
C HIS A 682 13.18 15.80 -15.09
N LYS A 683 14.23 15.01 -15.29
CA LYS A 683 15.55 15.48 -15.73
C LYS A 683 15.78 15.02 -17.16
N CYS A 684 15.99 15.98 -18.09
CA CYS A 684 16.26 15.65 -19.49
C CYS A 684 17.54 14.81 -19.62
N SER A 685 17.40 13.56 -20.04
CA SER A 685 18.53 12.67 -20.32
C SER A 685 19.26 13.02 -21.63
N ARG A 686 20.38 12.34 -21.90
CA ARG A 686 21.05 12.41 -23.22
C ARG A 686 20.09 12.00 -24.34
N LEU A 687 19.28 10.96 -24.11
CA LEU A 687 18.28 10.50 -25.08
C LEU A 687 17.23 11.59 -25.38
N CYS A 688 16.78 12.32 -24.35
CA CYS A 688 15.89 13.47 -24.56
C CYS A 688 16.55 14.47 -25.53
N ARG A 689 17.76 14.94 -25.21
CA ARG A 689 18.51 15.93 -26.02
C ARG A 689 18.70 15.47 -27.47
N MET A 690 18.99 14.19 -27.69
CA MET A 690 19.14 13.62 -29.03
C MET A 690 17.82 13.62 -29.83
N LEU A 691 16.69 13.34 -29.17
CA LEU A 691 15.39 13.22 -29.83
C LEU A 691 14.67 14.56 -30.07
N GLY A 692 15.00 15.63 -29.33
CA GLY A 692 14.37 16.95 -29.49
C GLY A 692 15.27 18.07 -30.01
N GLY A 693 16.54 17.82 -30.29
CA GLY A 693 17.45 18.80 -30.89
C GLY A 693 17.55 20.12 -30.10
N ARG A 694 17.52 21.28 -30.78
CA ARG A 694 17.58 22.62 -30.14
C ARG A 694 16.42 22.92 -29.18
N ARG A 695 15.30 22.18 -29.23
CA ARG A 695 14.08 22.43 -28.41
C ARG A 695 14.15 21.86 -26.99
N LEU A 696 15.25 21.17 -26.64
CA LEU A 696 15.46 20.55 -25.32
C LEU A 696 16.72 21.06 -24.61
N ARG A 697 17.37 22.11 -25.13
CA ARG A 697 18.43 22.82 -24.39
C ARG A 697 17.80 23.61 -23.26
N SER A 698 18.50 23.71 -22.13
CA SER A 698 17.99 24.32 -20.88
C SER A 698 17.50 25.76 -21.08
N PRO A 699 16.57 26.24 -20.23
CA PRO A 699 16.10 27.63 -20.25
C PRO A 699 17.19 28.68 -20.09
N ASP A 700 18.33 28.34 -19.47
CA ASP A 700 19.40 29.29 -19.13
C ASP A 700 20.15 29.90 -20.32
N GLU A 701 20.05 29.34 -21.53
CA GLU A 701 20.76 29.89 -22.71
C GLU A 701 19.86 30.65 -23.70
N SER A 702 18.55 30.72 -23.48
CA SER A 702 17.62 31.32 -24.45
C SER A 702 16.93 32.61 -24.00
N PHE A 703 17.13 33.03 -22.74
CA PHE A 703 16.54 34.25 -22.19
C PHE A 703 17.28 35.55 -22.56
N SER A 704 18.46 35.50 -23.19
CA SER A 704 19.21 36.73 -23.54
C SER A 704 19.06 37.22 -24.98
N ALA A 705 18.29 36.56 -25.84
CA ALA A 705 18.27 36.89 -27.28
C ALA A 705 16.97 37.48 -27.83
N HIS A 706 15.98 37.83 -26.99
CA HIS A 706 14.67 38.33 -27.44
C HIS A 706 14.23 39.68 -26.87
N PHE A 707 15.15 40.47 -26.31
CA PHE A 707 14.86 41.83 -25.83
C PHE A 707 15.62 42.99 -26.51
N ASP A 708 16.36 42.74 -27.60
CA ASP A 708 17.26 43.76 -28.19
C ASP A 708 16.90 44.26 -29.61
N THR A 709 15.63 44.17 -30.03
CA THR A 709 15.22 44.69 -31.36
C THR A 709 13.98 45.59 -31.37
N ALA A 710 13.62 46.21 -30.26
CA ALA A 710 12.44 47.07 -30.19
C ALA A 710 12.72 48.53 -29.78
N ASP A 711 13.93 49.06 -29.99
CA ASP A 711 14.21 50.47 -29.69
C ASP A 711 15.07 51.17 -30.76
N ARG A 712 14.55 51.15 -31.99
CA ARG A 712 14.94 52.10 -33.06
C ARG A 712 13.77 52.26 -34.03
N THR A 713 12.76 53.05 -33.65
CA THR A 713 12.08 53.98 -34.57
C THR A 713 10.96 54.75 -33.86
N ILE A 714 11.02 56.08 -34.02
CA ILE A 714 9.94 57.08 -33.91
C ILE A 714 9.82 57.82 -32.55
N SER A 715 10.33 59.06 -32.62
CA SER A 715 10.04 60.31 -31.88
C SER A 715 9.97 60.30 -30.35
#